data_AF-A0A7R8WS47-F1
#
_entry.id   AF-A0A7R8WS47-F1
#
_cell.length_a   1.000
_cell.length_b   1.000
_cell.length_c   1.000
_cell.angle_alpha   90.00
_cell.angle_beta   90.00
_cell.angle_gamma   90.00
#
_symmetry.space_group_name_H-M   'P 1'
#
loop_
_entity.id
_entity.type
_entity.pdbx_description
1 polymer ?
#
loop_
_entity_poly.entity_id
_entity_poly.type
_entity_poly.pdbx_seq_one_letter_code
_entity_poly.pdbx_strand_id
1 'polypeptide(L)'
;MDYDLCVIGGGINGCGIARDAAGRGLKVLLVEAMDLASATSSCSTKLVHGGLRYLEHYEFRLVKESLREREILLKAGPHIVRPMDFVLPHDKNLRPYWMIKAGLFLYDFLAGKKTIKKSEAIEFATSALADPLDDEYERGFSYADCWVDDARLVVLNAMDAYERGAVIMPQTACMDLKPSSDQKSWKVNLQNMLNGDCFTISAKMVVNAAGPWVRSLLDNSNITAQENDFTPNVRLVKGSHIVVSKLYEGEQSFILQQPDGRIIFTIPYEGLYTLIGTTDVPYEDDPSIVHIDADEIDYLCAAVNRSLKQKITPEDVLWTYSGVRSLVDDGHEKASEITRDYKLYVDERQGPPIISVFGGKITTYRKLAEQVMERVSTFYPNKKLKAWTEKASLPGGDIEEESFDDFVVKQCEKYNFIPPYIIYRYARAYGTRMKAILGSAQSIEDLGVHYGDDVYEAEILYLIKYEFVHNLEDILWRRSKLGLHISAETFEKLQAEGDILSLHQKELTLFYPQKGWVEQDANDIWNDTKWAVEKVLEEGDVPEAIGITNQRETTILWDKKTGEPVYNAIVWQDRRTADYCAALKSQNLEKMVTEKTGLLLDPYFSATKIKWMLDNVDGARARAEVGEILFGTVDCFLLWNLTGGKVHATDASNAARTMVYNIIKGQWDKELLELFDIPEAMLPEVKDNCHDFGMADICGQQILIAGMAGDQQAASVGQACFEEGMVKSTYGTGCFALMNIGEEFKASKNKLLTTIAYQFDGQVTYAVEGSIFVAGAAIQWLRDNLEFFEDAKESEALANSVKDNNDVYFIPAFTGLGAPYWNPKAKAAITGLSRESTKAHITRAALEAQAFQTYDLMYAFKNDTGFEIKTLRIDGGLANNGFMCQFLADILNCIVEVPKITETTALGAAYLAGLQVGIYQNLDDISKKWQVSKRYKPNMTAEKRAAYLNRWRQEVDRVLLHN
;
A
#
# COMPACT_ATOMS: atom_id res chain seq x y z
N MET A 1 -25.11 -2.27 4.29
CA MET A 1 -25.65 -2.68 5.60
C MET A 1 -26.33 -1.49 6.27
N ASP A 2 -27.32 -1.74 7.13
CA ASP A 2 -27.96 -0.70 7.95
C ASP A 2 -27.29 -0.62 9.33
N TYR A 3 -26.94 0.60 9.76
CA TYR A 3 -26.34 0.92 11.06
C TYR A 3 -27.26 1.84 11.88
N ASP A 4 -27.17 1.75 13.22
CA ASP A 4 -27.85 2.71 14.10
C ASP A 4 -27.08 4.04 14.11
N LEU A 5 -25.75 3.99 14.13
CA LEU A 5 -24.89 5.17 14.19
C LEU A 5 -23.70 5.01 13.25
N CYS A 6 -23.48 5.98 12.37
CA CYS A 6 -22.24 6.13 11.64
C CYS A 6 -21.43 7.28 12.26
N VAL A 7 -20.19 7.02 12.66
CA VAL A 7 -19.25 8.02 13.20
C VAL A 7 -18.19 8.28 12.14
N ILE A 8 -18.03 9.55 11.75
CA ILE A 8 -17.09 9.96 10.70
C ILE A 8 -15.91 10.64 11.37
N GLY A 9 -14.71 10.10 11.16
CA GLY A 9 -13.45 10.53 11.76
C GLY A 9 -12.98 9.57 12.86
N GLY A 10 -11.80 8.99 12.67
CA GLY A 10 -11.08 8.09 13.59
C GLY A 10 -10.02 8.80 14.43
N GLY A 11 -10.25 10.07 14.77
CA GLY A 11 -9.52 10.75 15.85
C GLY A 11 -10.07 10.39 17.23
N ILE A 12 -9.50 10.97 18.28
CA ILE A 12 -9.86 10.62 19.67
C ILE A 12 -11.37 10.80 19.97
N ASN A 13 -11.97 11.88 19.48
CA ASN A 13 -13.40 12.14 19.71
C ASN A 13 -14.26 11.08 19.03
N GLY A 14 -14.00 10.77 17.76
CA GLY A 14 -14.76 9.78 17.00
C GLY A 14 -14.61 8.37 17.55
N CYS A 15 -13.39 7.92 17.85
CA CYS A 15 -13.16 6.62 18.47
C CYS A 15 -13.80 6.52 19.87
N GLY A 16 -13.73 7.57 20.68
CA GLY A 16 -14.41 7.62 21.98
C GLY A 16 -15.94 7.54 21.87
N ILE A 17 -16.53 8.23 20.89
CA ILE A 17 -17.97 8.19 20.60
C ILE A 17 -18.38 6.80 20.13
N ALA A 18 -17.63 6.20 19.20
CA ALA A 18 -17.91 4.86 18.69
C ALA A 18 -17.83 3.80 19.80
N ARG A 19 -16.81 3.89 20.67
CA ARG A 19 -16.65 3.04 21.85
C ARG A 19 -17.85 3.14 22.78
N ASP A 20 -18.23 4.36 23.18
CA ASP A 20 -19.36 4.55 24.10
C ASP A 20 -20.65 4.03 23.46
N ALA A 21 -20.93 4.41 22.20
CA ALA A 21 -22.11 3.98 21.45
C ALA A 21 -22.23 2.44 21.35
N ALA A 22 -21.14 1.76 20.99
CA ALA A 22 -21.11 0.29 20.90
C ALA A 22 -21.34 -0.36 22.26
N GLY A 23 -20.71 0.17 23.32
CA GLY A 23 -20.94 -0.30 24.69
C GLY A 23 -22.36 -0.07 25.21
N ARG A 24 -23.11 0.87 24.63
CA ARG A 24 -24.54 1.08 24.90
C ARG A 24 -25.46 0.19 24.04
N GLY A 25 -24.90 -0.68 23.19
CA GLY A 25 -25.65 -1.64 22.38
C GLY A 25 -26.20 -1.09 21.06
N LEU A 26 -25.60 -0.02 20.53
CA LEU A 26 -25.89 0.44 19.17
C LEU A 26 -25.05 -0.35 18.16
N LYS A 27 -25.61 -0.58 16.97
CA LYS A 27 -24.84 -1.07 15.82
C LYS A 27 -24.10 0.10 15.20
N VAL A 28 -22.79 0.17 15.42
CA VAL A 28 -21.94 1.31 15.07
C VAL A 28 -21.04 1.00 13.88
N LEU A 29 -20.91 1.97 12.98
CA LEU A 29 -19.84 2.05 12.00
C LEU A 29 -18.97 3.26 12.34
N LEU A 30 -17.64 3.10 12.39
CA LEU A 30 -16.69 4.21 12.38
C LEU A 30 -15.92 4.16 11.06
N VAL A 31 -15.81 5.29 10.38
CA VAL A 31 -14.99 5.44 9.17
C VAL A 31 -13.90 6.48 9.40
N GLU A 32 -12.69 6.18 8.93
CA GLU A 32 -11.52 7.06 9.00
C GLU A 32 -10.84 7.08 7.62
N ALA A 33 -10.59 8.27 7.08
CA ALA A 33 -10.10 8.44 5.73
C ALA A 33 -8.67 7.88 5.55
N MET A 34 -7.83 8.04 6.55
CA MET A 34 -6.44 7.55 6.52
C MET A 34 -6.28 6.46 7.59
N ASP A 35 -5.33 6.62 8.52
CA ASP A 35 -5.21 5.76 9.70
C ASP A 35 -5.83 6.42 10.94
N LEU A 36 -6.13 5.60 11.94
CA LEU A 36 -6.56 6.05 13.25
C LEU A 36 -5.54 7.04 13.84
N ALA A 37 -6.03 8.17 14.36
CA ALA A 37 -5.23 9.28 14.87
C ALA A 37 -4.29 9.98 13.87
N SER A 38 -4.43 9.76 12.55
CA SER A 38 -3.53 10.30 11.51
C SER A 38 -3.37 11.83 11.48
N ALA A 39 -4.34 12.59 11.99
CA ALA A 39 -4.30 14.05 12.04
C ALA A 39 -4.04 14.58 13.46
N THR A 40 -4.85 15.54 13.93
CA THR A 40 -4.67 16.27 15.20
C THR A 40 -4.45 15.39 16.44
N SER A 41 -4.98 14.16 16.45
CA SER A 41 -4.97 13.29 17.65
C SER A 41 -3.63 12.60 17.92
N SER A 42 -2.69 12.57 16.97
CA SER A 42 -1.30 12.11 17.19
C SER A 42 -0.30 13.26 17.29
N CYS A 43 -0.74 14.48 16.98
CA CYS A 43 0.08 15.69 16.95
C CYS A 43 -0.13 16.58 18.19
N SER A 44 -0.57 16.00 19.31
CA SER A 44 -0.80 16.76 20.54
C SER A 44 0.51 16.96 21.33
N THR A 45 0.46 17.77 22.38
CA THR A 45 1.54 17.86 23.40
C THR A 45 1.57 16.62 24.31
N LYS A 46 0.71 15.62 24.08
CA LYS A 46 0.68 14.34 24.82
C LYS A 46 0.37 14.53 26.30
N LEU A 47 -0.52 15.49 26.61
CA LEU A 47 -0.90 15.83 27.99
C LEU A 47 -2.39 15.57 28.25
N VAL A 48 -2.67 14.92 29.38
CA VAL A 48 -3.98 14.92 30.03
C VAL A 48 -3.92 15.94 31.15
N HIS A 49 -4.36 17.16 30.85
CA HIS A 49 -4.12 18.31 31.71
C HIS A 49 -5.39 19.11 31.98
N GLY A 50 -5.51 19.65 33.19
CA GLY A 50 -6.62 20.54 33.54
C GLY A 50 -6.58 21.89 32.80
N GLY A 51 -5.43 22.24 32.21
CA GLY A 51 -5.23 23.49 31.50
C GLY A 51 -5.07 24.71 32.40
N LEU A 52 -3.95 24.79 33.12
CA LEU A 52 -3.65 25.84 34.09
C LEU A 52 -3.85 27.26 33.54
N ARG A 53 -3.42 27.51 32.29
CA ARG A 53 -3.58 28.79 31.60
C ARG A 53 -5.04 29.23 31.45
N TYR A 54 -5.99 28.30 31.33
CA TYR A 54 -7.41 28.65 31.14
C TYR A 54 -8.05 29.28 32.39
N LEU A 55 -7.40 29.19 33.56
CA LEU A 55 -7.82 29.94 34.74
C LEU A 55 -7.73 31.46 34.53
N GLU A 56 -6.79 31.94 33.72
CA GLU A 56 -6.67 33.37 33.39
C GLU A 56 -7.87 33.87 32.57
N HIS A 57 -8.56 32.94 31.88
CA HIS A 57 -9.75 33.20 31.08
C HIS A 57 -11.05 32.81 31.81
N TYR A 58 -10.99 32.51 33.11
CA TYR A 58 -12.15 32.17 33.96
C TYR A 58 -12.92 30.91 33.52
N GLU A 59 -12.28 30.00 32.77
CA GLU A 59 -12.87 28.76 32.25
C GLU A 59 -12.97 27.65 33.32
N PHE A 60 -13.49 27.98 34.50
CA PHE A 60 -13.49 27.11 35.69
C PHE A 60 -14.22 25.79 35.47
N ARG A 61 -15.28 25.78 34.66
CA ARG A 61 -16.03 24.57 34.31
C ARG A 61 -15.15 23.59 33.55
N LEU A 62 -14.48 24.06 32.49
CA LEU A 62 -13.59 23.26 31.65
C LEU A 62 -12.40 22.74 32.46
N VAL A 63 -11.79 23.58 33.29
CA VAL A 63 -10.66 23.19 34.14
C VAL A 63 -11.08 22.11 35.13
N LYS A 64 -12.20 22.28 35.83
CA LYS A 64 -12.74 21.28 36.76
C LYS A 64 -13.08 19.95 36.09
N GLU A 65 -13.71 19.98 34.91
CA GLU A 65 -14.03 18.79 34.13
C GLU A 65 -12.76 18.05 33.71
N SER A 66 -11.78 18.79 33.15
CA SER A 66 -10.50 18.23 32.68
C SER A 66 -9.70 17.60 33.82
N LEU A 67 -9.67 18.23 35.00
CA LEU A 67 -9.00 17.69 36.19
C LEU A 67 -9.64 16.40 36.71
N ARG A 68 -10.96 16.26 36.60
CA ARG A 68 -11.67 15.03 36.94
C ARG A 68 -11.39 13.92 35.91
N GLU A 69 -11.45 14.24 34.63
CA GLU A 69 -11.17 13.28 33.56
C GLU A 69 -9.73 12.74 33.64
N ARG A 70 -8.77 13.57 34.07
CA ARG A 70 -7.39 13.13 34.33
C ARG A 70 -7.29 11.93 35.27
N GLU A 71 -8.01 11.95 36.38
CA GLU A 71 -8.04 10.83 37.34
C GLU A 71 -8.77 9.60 36.78
N ILE A 72 -9.77 9.80 35.92
CA ILE A 72 -10.49 8.72 35.25
C ILE A 72 -9.59 8.04 34.22
N LEU A 73 -8.91 8.81 33.37
CA LEU A 73 -8.03 8.29 32.33
C LEU A 73 -6.79 7.60 32.92
N LEU A 74 -6.24 8.13 34.01
CA LEU A 74 -5.14 7.50 34.74
C LEU A 74 -5.51 6.09 35.22
N LYS A 75 -6.76 5.89 35.66
CA LYS A 75 -7.28 4.57 36.06
C LYS A 75 -7.67 3.70 34.88
N ALA A 76 -8.20 4.30 33.82
CA ALA A 76 -8.67 3.55 32.66
C ALA A 76 -7.52 2.94 31.85
N GLY A 77 -6.38 3.63 31.77
CA GLY A 77 -5.21 3.18 31.00
C GLY A 77 -3.89 3.52 31.68
N PRO A 78 -3.57 2.94 32.85
CA PRO A 78 -2.34 3.25 33.61
C PRO A 78 -1.03 2.89 32.86
N HIS A 79 -1.12 2.07 31.82
CA HIS A 79 0.02 1.73 30.96
C HIS A 79 0.43 2.89 30.04
N ILE A 80 -0.55 3.59 29.45
CA ILE A 80 -0.33 4.73 28.53
C ILE A 80 -0.54 6.11 29.16
N VAL A 81 -1.20 6.21 30.31
CA VAL A 81 -1.40 7.48 31.05
C VAL A 81 -0.62 7.41 32.35
N ARG A 82 0.26 8.39 32.60
CA ARG A 82 1.07 8.45 33.83
C ARG A 82 1.16 9.86 34.42
N PRO A 83 1.28 10.01 35.75
CA PRO A 83 1.51 11.30 36.37
C PRO A 83 2.87 11.87 35.93
N MET A 84 2.94 13.19 35.82
CA MET A 84 4.15 13.93 35.47
C MET A 84 4.19 15.23 36.27
N ASP A 85 5.36 15.54 36.83
CA ASP A 85 5.61 16.80 37.52
C ASP A 85 5.96 17.89 36.50
N PHE A 86 5.36 19.06 36.66
CA PHE A 86 5.57 20.25 35.85
C PHE A 86 6.21 21.34 36.70
N VAL A 87 7.40 21.79 36.30
CA VAL A 87 8.13 22.88 36.95
C VAL A 87 7.89 24.18 36.20
N LEU A 88 7.35 25.17 36.90
CA LEU A 88 7.05 26.51 36.40
C LEU A 88 8.06 27.51 36.99
N PRO A 89 9.12 27.89 36.24
CA PRO A 89 10.03 28.95 36.66
C PRO A 89 9.29 30.30 36.74
N HIS A 90 9.52 31.04 37.84
CA HIS A 90 8.92 32.35 38.03
C HIS A 90 9.74 33.44 37.34
N ASP A 91 9.19 33.97 36.24
CA ASP A 91 9.68 35.20 35.61
C ASP A 91 8.94 36.42 36.18
N LYS A 92 9.68 37.29 36.89
CA LYS A 92 9.16 38.50 37.54
C LYS A 92 8.56 39.53 36.57
N ASN A 93 8.93 39.47 35.30
CA ASN A 93 8.47 40.43 34.28
C ASN A 93 7.18 39.97 33.58
N LEU A 94 6.76 38.71 33.75
CA LEU A 94 5.61 38.16 33.05
C LEU A 94 4.38 38.00 33.95
N ARG A 95 4.45 37.11 34.94
CA ARG A 95 3.32 36.86 35.86
C ARG A 95 3.78 37.03 37.30
N PRO A 96 3.08 37.85 38.10
CA PRO A 96 3.50 38.08 39.48
C PRO A 96 3.33 36.81 40.32
N TYR A 97 4.31 36.52 41.18
CA TYR A 97 4.36 35.31 42.02
C TYR A 97 3.04 34.99 42.76
N TRP A 98 2.36 36.01 43.30
CA TRP A 98 1.11 35.82 44.04
C TRP A 98 -0.02 35.27 43.15
N MET A 99 -0.06 35.66 41.88
CA MET A 99 -1.08 35.25 40.93
C MET A 99 -0.90 33.77 40.58
N ILE A 100 0.33 33.34 40.31
CA ILE A 100 0.64 31.92 40.04
C ILE A 100 0.28 31.07 41.27
N LYS A 101 0.66 31.51 42.47
CA LYS A 101 0.33 30.82 43.73
C LYS A 101 -1.19 30.67 43.93
N ALA A 102 -1.97 31.73 43.66
CA ALA A 102 -3.42 31.70 43.76
C ALA A 102 -4.05 30.79 42.69
N GLY A 103 -3.53 30.84 41.46
CA GLY A 103 -3.95 29.97 40.36
C GLY A 103 -3.73 28.49 40.66
N LEU A 104 -2.54 28.12 41.16
CA LEU A 104 -2.21 26.75 41.54
C LEU A 104 -3.05 26.25 42.73
N PHE A 105 -3.29 27.12 43.73
CA PHE A 105 -4.24 26.80 44.80
C PHE A 105 -5.63 26.50 44.25
N LEU A 106 -6.13 27.33 43.34
CA LEU A 106 -7.43 27.13 42.71
C LEU A 106 -7.46 25.86 41.85
N TYR A 107 -6.37 25.57 41.14
CA TYR A 107 -6.20 24.38 40.34
C TYR A 107 -6.28 23.11 41.19
N ASP A 108 -5.57 23.08 42.32
CA ASP A 108 -5.64 21.99 43.29
C ASP A 108 -7.01 21.87 43.95
N PHE A 109 -7.66 23.00 44.25
CA PHE A 109 -9.00 23.03 44.83
C PHE A 109 -10.05 22.47 43.87
N LEU A 110 -10.01 22.86 42.59
CA LEU A 110 -10.94 22.39 41.56
C LEU A 110 -10.76 20.91 41.24
N ALA A 111 -9.56 20.35 41.41
CA ALA A 111 -9.29 18.92 41.22
C ALA A 111 -10.04 18.03 42.23
N GLY A 112 -10.36 18.54 43.42
CA GLY A 112 -11.06 17.79 44.45
C GLY A 112 -10.24 16.61 45.00
N LYS A 113 -10.82 15.40 45.02
CA LYS A 113 -10.12 14.18 45.48
C LYS A 113 -9.21 13.68 44.36
N LYS A 114 -7.90 13.71 44.59
CA LYS A 114 -6.88 13.31 43.62
C LYS A 114 -5.92 12.25 44.15
N THR A 115 -5.33 11.50 43.24
CA THR A 115 -4.27 10.51 43.52
C THR A 115 -2.87 11.07 43.27
N ILE A 116 -2.76 12.13 42.47
CA ILE A 116 -1.48 12.77 42.13
C ILE A 116 -1.06 13.89 43.11
N LYS A 117 0.23 14.26 43.08
CA LYS A 117 0.85 15.24 43.98
C LYS A 117 0.20 16.63 43.92
N LYS A 118 0.25 17.38 45.04
CA LYS A 118 -0.20 18.78 45.15
C LYS A 118 0.84 19.77 44.63
N SER A 119 0.37 20.96 44.27
CA SER A 119 1.27 22.05 43.92
C SER A 119 2.08 22.50 45.13
N GLU A 120 3.32 22.89 44.88
CA GLU A 120 4.25 23.39 45.90
C GLU A 120 5.10 24.53 45.33
N ALA A 121 5.48 25.47 46.20
CA ALA A 121 6.48 26.47 45.86
C ALA A 121 7.87 25.84 46.01
N ILE A 122 8.78 26.16 45.09
CA ILE A 122 10.14 25.61 45.07
C ILE A 122 11.15 26.77 45.04
N GLU A 123 12.12 26.70 45.95
CA GLU A 123 13.34 27.52 45.88
C GLU A 123 14.41 26.74 45.09
N PHE A 124 14.85 27.30 43.96
CA PHE A 124 15.66 26.57 42.98
C PHE A 124 17.08 26.29 43.45
N ALA A 125 17.63 27.13 44.32
CA ALA A 125 18.93 26.90 44.96
C ALA A 125 19.00 25.59 45.79
N THR A 126 17.85 24.98 46.11
CA THR A 126 17.77 23.80 47.00
C THR A 126 17.07 22.60 46.38
N SER A 127 16.65 22.68 45.12
CA SER A 127 15.84 21.65 44.46
C SER A 127 16.50 21.17 43.17
N ALA A 128 16.86 19.89 43.12
CA ALA A 128 17.42 19.25 41.92
C ALA A 128 16.48 19.32 40.70
N LEU A 129 15.18 19.55 40.91
CA LEU A 129 14.21 19.76 39.83
C LEU A 129 14.53 20.99 38.97
N ALA A 130 15.29 21.95 39.52
CA ALA A 130 15.66 23.19 38.86
C ALA A 130 17.06 23.17 38.23
N ASP A 131 17.85 22.11 38.43
CA ASP A 131 19.22 22.02 37.91
C ASP A 131 19.34 22.36 36.40
N PRO A 132 18.39 21.96 35.53
CA PRO A 132 18.43 22.29 34.10
C PRO A 132 18.15 23.75 33.74
N LEU A 133 17.52 24.52 34.64
CA LEU A 133 17.13 25.91 34.39
C LEU A 133 18.34 26.84 34.46
N ASP A 134 18.26 27.94 33.72
CA ASP A 134 19.23 29.03 33.79
C ASP A 134 19.31 29.62 35.22
N ASP A 135 20.50 30.02 35.65
CA ASP A 135 20.77 30.48 37.02
C ASP A 135 20.06 31.82 37.34
N GLU A 136 19.50 32.50 36.34
CA GLU A 136 18.66 33.70 36.56
C GLU A 136 17.34 33.40 37.29
N TYR A 137 16.88 32.15 37.31
CA TYR A 137 15.68 31.76 38.04
C TYR A 137 16.01 31.37 39.47
N GLU A 138 15.54 32.17 40.43
CA GLU A 138 15.77 31.91 41.86
C GLU A 138 14.72 30.96 42.47
N ARG A 139 13.50 30.95 41.93
CA ARG A 139 12.34 30.24 42.48
C ARG A 139 11.27 29.94 41.44
N GLY A 140 10.34 29.07 41.80
CA GLY A 140 9.19 28.73 40.98
C GLY A 140 8.17 27.87 41.72
N PHE A 141 7.44 27.06 40.96
CA PHE A 141 6.45 26.14 41.50
C PHE A 141 6.56 24.78 40.80
N SER A 142 6.20 23.70 41.48
CA SER A 142 5.84 22.45 40.82
C SER A 142 4.37 22.13 41.03
N TYR A 143 3.79 21.42 40.07
CA TYR A 143 2.47 20.81 40.17
C TYR A 143 2.44 19.54 39.33
N ALA A 144 1.43 18.68 39.54
CA ALA A 144 1.28 17.45 38.77
C ALA A 144 0.10 17.52 37.80
N ASP A 145 0.34 17.00 36.60
CA ASP A 145 -0.65 16.66 35.57
C ASP A 145 -0.30 15.26 35.04
N CYS A 146 -0.88 14.81 33.92
CA CYS A 146 -0.55 13.52 33.35
C CYS A 146 -0.01 13.64 31.91
N TRP A 147 0.92 12.77 31.57
CA TRP A 147 1.30 12.48 30.20
C TRP A 147 0.44 11.33 29.66
N VAL A 148 0.19 11.32 28.36
CA VAL A 148 -0.50 10.24 27.66
C VAL A 148 0.11 9.94 26.30
N ASP A 149 0.18 8.66 25.93
CA ASP A 149 0.35 8.27 24.53
C ASP A 149 -0.95 8.55 23.78
N ASP A 150 -0.95 9.63 23.00
CA ASP A 150 -2.13 10.19 22.37
C ASP A 150 -2.69 9.29 21.25
N ALA A 151 -1.82 8.82 20.36
CA ALA A 151 -2.21 7.91 19.28
C ALA A 151 -2.68 6.55 19.82
N ARG A 152 -2.00 5.99 20.83
CA ARG A 152 -2.47 4.75 21.45
C ARG A 152 -3.80 4.92 22.16
N LEU A 153 -4.04 6.04 22.83
CA LEU A 153 -5.35 6.33 23.42
C LEU A 153 -6.47 6.23 22.37
N VAL A 154 -6.26 6.73 21.14
CA VAL A 154 -7.24 6.60 20.04
C VAL A 154 -7.48 5.14 19.68
N VAL A 155 -6.41 4.41 19.38
CA VAL A 155 -6.47 3.02 18.91
C VAL A 155 -7.13 2.12 19.95
N LEU A 156 -6.81 2.29 21.24
CA LEU A 156 -7.44 1.52 22.32
C LEU A 156 -8.96 1.78 22.43
N ASN A 157 -9.43 2.99 22.13
CA ASN A 157 -10.87 3.22 22.05
C ASN A 157 -11.50 2.54 20.83
N ALA A 158 -10.82 2.55 19.67
CA ALA A 158 -11.28 1.84 18.47
C ALA A 158 -11.31 0.31 18.68
N MET A 159 -10.29 -0.24 19.34
CA MET A 159 -10.23 -1.66 19.71
C MET A 159 -11.41 -2.06 20.62
N ASP A 160 -11.66 -1.32 21.71
CA ASP A 160 -12.79 -1.64 22.60
C ASP A 160 -14.14 -1.44 21.90
N ALA A 161 -14.26 -0.49 20.96
CA ALA A 161 -15.44 -0.38 20.12
C ALA A 161 -15.64 -1.62 19.24
N TYR A 162 -14.58 -2.10 18.58
CA TYR A 162 -14.58 -3.30 17.74
C TYR A 162 -14.90 -4.56 18.54
N GLU A 163 -14.28 -4.74 19.71
CA GLU A 163 -14.56 -5.85 20.64
C GLU A 163 -16.02 -5.87 21.12
N ARG A 164 -16.70 -4.71 21.08
CA ARG A 164 -18.12 -4.55 21.41
C ARG A 164 -19.05 -4.66 20.18
N GLY A 165 -18.51 -5.02 19.02
CA GLY A 165 -19.27 -5.26 17.79
C GLY A 165 -19.46 -4.03 16.90
N ALA A 166 -18.71 -2.94 17.12
CA ALA A 166 -18.61 -1.88 16.12
C ALA A 166 -17.81 -2.36 14.90
N VAL A 167 -18.16 -1.86 13.72
CA VAL A 167 -17.33 -1.99 12.52
C VAL A 167 -16.43 -0.77 12.45
N ILE A 168 -15.11 -0.98 12.36
CA ILE A 168 -14.11 0.08 12.25
C ILE A 168 -13.49 -0.04 10.85
N MET A 169 -13.54 1.04 10.07
CA MET A 169 -13.02 1.09 8.70
C MET A 169 -12.01 2.24 8.55
N PRO A 170 -10.73 2.01 8.87
CA PRO A 170 -9.65 2.88 8.39
C PRO A 170 -9.58 2.85 6.87
N GLN A 171 -8.82 3.77 6.28
CA GLN A 171 -8.66 3.91 4.83
C GLN A 171 -10.01 4.00 4.10
N THR A 172 -11.00 4.64 4.72
CA THR A 172 -12.36 4.78 4.21
C THR A 172 -12.86 6.21 4.45
N ALA A 173 -12.81 7.04 3.42
CA ALA A 173 -13.26 8.43 3.49
C ALA A 173 -14.78 8.53 3.31
N CYS A 174 -15.43 9.40 4.09
CA CYS A 174 -16.79 9.82 3.81
C CYS A 174 -16.77 11.01 2.85
N MET A 175 -17.27 10.81 1.63
CA MET A 175 -17.24 11.82 0.57
C MET A 175 -18.40 12.81 0.70
N ASP A 176 -19.61 12.28 0.88
CA ASP A 176 -20.83 13.08 1.11
C ASP A 176 -21.91 12.25 1.81
N LEU A 177 -22.93 12.97 2.30
CA LEU A 177 -24.09 12.42 2.99
C LEU A 177 -25.36 12.93 2.33
N LYS A 178 -26.35 12.05 2.14
CA LYS A 178 -27.68 12.42 1.64
C LYS A 178 -28.78 11.73 2.44
N PRO A 179 -29.90 12.38 2.73
CA PRO A 179 -31.03 11.69 3.36
C PRO A 179 -31.60 10.63 2.41
N SER A 180 -32.06 9.51 2.96
CA SER A 180 -32.78 8.49 2.20
C SER A 180 -34.10 9.04 1.65
N SER A 181 -34.66 8.40 0.63
CA SER A 181 -35.93 8.81 0.01
C SER A 181 -37.11 8.83 0.98
N ASP A 182 -37.08 8.02 2.03
CA ASP A 182 -38.09 8.00 3.10
C ASP A 182 -37.72 8.90 4.30
N GLN A 183 -36.59 9.61 4.22
CA GLN A 183 -36.03 10.51 5.24
C GLN A 183 -35.80 9.88 6.63
N LYS A 184 -35.73 8.56 6.72
CA LYS A 184 -35.51 7.83 7.99
C LYS A 184 -34.06 7.46 8.27
N SER A 185 -33.20 7.52 7.26
CA SER A 185 -31.77 7.21 7.37
C SER A 185 -30.91 8.11 6.49
N TRP A 186 -29.63 8.21 6.82
CA TRP A 186 -28.59 8.78 5.99
C TRP A 186 -28.06 7.72 5.03
N LYS A 187 -27.97 8.06 3.75
CA LYS A 187 -27.11 7.41 2.78
C LYS A 187 -25.73 8.07 2.88
N VAL A 188 -24.77 7.29 3.37
CA VAL A 188 -23.39 7.73 3.59
C VAL A 188 -22.57 7.20 2.42
N ASN A 189 -22.04 8.10 1.58
CA ASN A 189 -21.20 7.73 0.45
C ASN A 189 -19.75 7.65 0.89
N LEU A 190 -19.18 6.45 0.82
CA LEU A 190 -17.85 6.12 1.29
C LEU A 190 -16.95 5.78 0.11
N GLN A 191 -15.66 6.09 0.25
CA GLN A 191 -14.62 5.68 -0.67
C GLN A 191 -13.51 4.95 0.11
N ASN A 192 -13.18 3.73 -0.29
CA ASN A 192 -11.97 3.07 0.19
C ASN A 192 -10.75 3.78 -0.44
N MET A 193 -9.80 4.21 0.39
CA MET A 193 -8.67 5.03 -0.03
C MET A 193 -7.51 4.21 -0.59
N LEU A 194 -7.46 2.89 -0.34
CA LEU A 194 -6.45 1.99 -0.90
C LEU A 194 -6.76 1.62 -2.36
N ASN A 195 -8.01 1.29 -2.65
CA ASN A 195 -8.43 0.84 -3.98
C ASN A 195 -9.34 1.85 -4.72
N GLY A 196 -9.81 2.89 -4.04
CA GLY A 196 -10.67 3.91 -4.62
C GLY A 196 -12.12 3.48 -4.85
N ASP A 197 -12.54 2.30 -4.38
CA ASP A 197 -13.90 1.78 -4.52
C ASP A 197 -14.89 2.66 -3.76
N CYS A 198 -15.98 3.03 -4.44
CA CYS A 198 -17.05 3.79 -3.83
C CYS A 198 -18.22 2.88 -3.49
N PHE A 199 -18.74 3.01 -2.28
CA PHE A 199 -19.91 2.27 -1.82
C PHE A 199 -20.75 3.12 -0.87
N THR A 200 -22.03 2.79 -0.79
CA THR A 200 -22.97 3.53 0.05
C THR A 200 -23.48 2.64 1.17
N ILE A 201 -23.46 3.16 2.39
CA ILE A 201 -24.11 2.52 3.54
C ILE A 201 -25.32 3.33 4.00
N SER A 202 -26.14 2.71 4.84
CA SER A 202 -27.31 3.34 5.44
C SER A 202 -27.10 3.46 6.94
N ALA A 203 -27.33 4.63 7.52
CA ALA A 203 -27.23 4.86 8.96
C ALA A 203 -28.40 5.69 9.47
N LYS A 204 -29.04 5.30 10.58
CA LYS A 204 -30.18 6.09 11.12
C LYS A 204 -29.75 7.45 11.65
N MET A 205 -28.50 7.58 12.08
CA MET A 205 -27.89 8.81 12.57
C MET A 205 -26.42 8.88 12.15
N VAL A 206 -25.91 10.10 12.01
CA VAL A 206 -24.50 10.37 11.77
C VAL A 206 -23.92 11.23 12.89
N VAL A 207 -22.70 10.93 13.31
CA VAL A 207 -21.87 11.85 14.09
C VAL A 207 -20.69 12.27 13.24
N ASN A 208 -20.62 13.55 12.91
CA ASN A 208 -19.49 14.16 12.24
C ASN A 208 -18.45 14.58 13.29
N ALA A 209 -17.42 13.75 13.46
CA ALA A 209 -16.28 13.98 14.34
C ALA A 209 -14.98 14.15 13.53
N ALA A 210 -15.08 14.69 12.32
CA ALA A 210 -13.97 14.81 11.36
C ALA A 210 -12.96 15.93 11.68
N GLY A 211 -12.91 16.40 12.93
CA GLY A 211 -11.87 17.34 13.41
C GLY A 211 -11.74 18.60 12.53
N PRO A 212 -10.56 18.87 11.93
CA PRO A 212 -10.35 19.98 10.98
C PRO A 212 -11.33 20.00 9.80
N TRP A 213 -11.82 18.84 9.36
CA TRP A 213 -12.71 18.68 8.21
C TRP A 213 -14.20 18.66 8.59
N VAL A 214 -14.56 18.96 9.84
CA VAL A 214 -15.96 18.94 10.30
C VAL A 214 -16.85 19.85 9.43
N ARG A 215 -16.36 21.04 9.03
CA ARG A 215 -17.13 21.99 8.22
C ARG A 215 -17.19 21.58 6.75
N SER A 216 -16.05 21.19 6.16
CA SER A 216 -15.99 20.80 4.74
C SER A 216 -16.91 19.64 4.41
N LEU A 217 -17.06 18.65 5.31
CA LEU A 217 -18.00 17.55 5.10
C LEU A 217 -19.46 18.01 5.05
N LEU A 218 -19.85 18.98 5.89
CA LEU A 218 -21.21 19.52 5.91
C LEU A 218 -21.49 20.33 4.64
N ASP A 219 -20.51 21.11 4.19
CA ASP A 219 -20.60 21.89 2.96
C ASP A 219 -20.68 20.97 1.72
N ASN A 220 -19.81 19.95 1.64
CA ASN A 220 -19.82 18.95 0.56
C ASN A 220 -21.16 18.17 0.51
N SER A 221 -21.80 17.99 1.66
CA SER A 221 -23.10 17.32 1.77
C SER A 221 -24.30 18.27 1.54
N ASN A 222 -24.05 19.55 1.23
CA ASN A 222 -25.08 20.60 1.10
C ASN A 222 -26.00 20.74 2.33
N ILE A 223 -25.49 20.43 3.53
CA ILE A 223 -26.26 20.55 4.77
C ILE A 223 -26.36 22.03 5.21
N THR A 224 -25.35 22.84 4.89
CA THR A 224 -25.19 24.24 5.31
C THR A 224 -25.77 25.28 4.34
N ALA A 225 -26.27 24.87 3.17
CA ALA A 225 -26.70 25.77 2.09
C ALA A 225 -28.11 26.39 2.28
N GLN A 226 -28.67 26.43 3.49
CA GLN A 226 -30.06 26.87 3.76
C GLN A 226 -30.14 28.24 4.44
N GLU A 227 -31.27 28.94 4.23
CA GLU A 227 -31.63 30.12 5.04
C GLU A 227 -31.68 29.71 6.52
N ASN A 228 -30.89 30.38 7.37
CA ASN A 228 -30.67 30.09 8.80
C ASN A 228 -29.66 28.95 9.12
N ASP A 229 -28.52 28.86 8.43
CA ASP A 229 -27.37 28.07 8.92
C ASP A 229 -26.79 28.70 10.21
N PHE A 230 -26.90 27.97 11.32
CA PHE A 230 -26.32 28.34 12.61
C PHE A 230 -25.08 27.50 12.96
N THR A 231 -24.57 26.72 12.00
CA THR A 231 -23.38 25.91 12.19
C THR A 231 -22.15 26.83 12.29
N PRO A 232 -21.34 26.75 13.36
CA PRO A 232 -20.21 27.63 13.54
C PRO A 232 -19.12 27.43 12.47
N ASN A 233 -18.42 28.51 12.15
CA ASN A 233 -17.16 28.44 11.40
C ASN A 233 -16.05 27.85 12.27
N VAL A 234 -15.06 27.26 11.60
CA VAL A 234 -13.87 26.70 12.24
C VAL A 234 -12.68 27.58 11.94
N ARG A 235 -11.98 28.03 12.98
CA ARG A 235 -10.65 28.60 12.84
C ARG A 235 -9.62 27.51 13.04
N LEU A 236 -8.82 27.30 12.01
CA LEU A 236 -7.74 26.33 12.01
C LEU A 236 -6.47 26.98 12.57
N VAL A 237 -5.88 26.34 13.57
CA VAL A 237 -4.67 26.82 14.23
C VAL A 237 -3.65 25.69 14.23
N LYS A 238 -2.60 25.84 13.41
CA LYS A 238 -1.44 24.95 13.42
C LYS A 238 -0.69 25.08 14.74
N GLY A 239 -0.29 23.94 15.27
CA GLY A 239 0.66 23.85 16.35
C GLY A 239 1.65 22.75 16.10
N SER A 240 2.91 23.09 16.29
CA SER A 240 4.04 22.26 15.93
C SER A 240 4.91 21.96 17.14
N HIS A 241 5.68 20.89 17.04
CA HIS A 241 6.61 20.43 18.05
C HIS A 241 7.91 19.97 17.40
N ILE A 242 9.01 20.12 18.14
CA ILE A 242 10.32 19.57 17.79
C ILE A 242 10.74 18.55 18.83
N VAL A 243 11.51 17.55 18.39
CA VAL A 243 12.11 16.53 19.24
C VAL A 243 13.62 16.60 19.07
N VAL A 244 14.31 16.72 20.19
CA VAL A 244 15.77 16.81 20.29
C VAL A 244 16.29 15.71 21.23
N SER A 245 17.58 15.44 21.23
CA SER A 245 18.20 14.58 22.25
C SER A 245 17.90 15.07 23.67
N LYS A 246 17.86 14.15 24.64
CA LYS A 246 17.58 14.43 26.05
C LYS A 246 18.38 15.63 26.55
N LEU A 247 17.69 16.67 27.03
CA LEU A 247 18.32 17.92 27.50
C LEU A 247 18.72 17.89 28.98
N TYR A 248 18.22 16.93 29.76
CA TYR A 248 18.50 16.79 31.19
C TYR A 248 18.03 15.42 31.71
N GLU A 249 18.62 14.93 32.81
CA GLU A 249 18.36 13.58 33.33
C GLU A 249 17.03 13.40 34.09
N GLY A 250 16.40 14.48 34.54
CA GLY A 250 15.15 14.43 35.30
C GLY A 250 13.90 14.05 34.48
N GLU A 251 12.89 13.48 35.15
CA GLU A 251 11.61 13.08 34.56
C GLU A 251 10.55 14.20 34.60
N GLN A 252 10.88 15.36 35.17
CA GLN A 252 9.99 16.51 35.21
C GLN A 252 9.88 17.19 33.84
N SER A 253 8.69 17.72 33.54
CA SER A 253 8.50 18.67 32.46
C SER A 253 8.71 20.10 32.95
N PHE A 254 9.18 21.00 32.08
CA PHE A 254 9.13 22.43 32.34
C PHE A 254 8.00 23.10 31.56
N ILE A 255 7.36 24.10 32.18
CA ILE A 255 6.39 25.00 31.56
C ILE A 255 7.00 26.41 31.53
N LEU A 256 7.54 26.78 30.38
CA LEU A 256 8.34 27.97 30.14
C LEU A 256 7.46 29.14 29.70
N GLN A 257 7.52 30.26 30.42
CA GLN A 257 6.74 31.46 30.13
C GLN A 257 7.44 32.32 29.07
N GLN A 258 6.75 32.65 27.99
CA GLN A 258 7.32 33.44 26.88
C GLN A 258 6.83 34.90 26.89
N PRO A 259 7.61 35.86 26.34
CA PRO A 259 7.28 37.29 26.38
C PRO A 259 5.99 37.65 25.65
N ASP A 260 5.59 36.84 24.67
CA ASP A 260 4.34 36.97 23.93
C ASP A 260 3.10 36.46 24.71
N GLY A 261 3.29 36.02 25.96
CA GLY A 261 2.24 35.52 26.84
C GLY A 261 1.95 34.03 26.69
N ARG A 262 2.60 33.33 25.74
CA ARG A 262 2.46 31.88 25.56
C ARG A 262 3.28 31.09 26.59
N ILE A 263 3.01 29.80 26.63
CA ILE A 263 3.74 28.82 27.42
C ILE A 263 4.28 27.73 26.50
N ILE A 264 5.52 27.31 26.72
CA ILE A 264 6.17 26.23 25.99
C ILE A 264 6.55 25.14 26.97
N PHE A 265 6.25 23.90 26.61
CA PHE A 265 6.60 22.74 27.38
C PHE A 265 7.91 22.15 26.87
N THR A 266 8.73 21.68 27.80
CA THR A 266 9.80 20.71 27.53
C THR A 266 9.49 19.44 28.29
N ILE A 267 9.31 18.34 27.58
CA ILE A 267 8.77 17.08 28.14
C ILE A 267 9.80 15.98 27.89
N PRO A 268 10.29 15.28 28.92
CA PRO A 268 11.05 14.05 28.74
C PRO A 268 10.24 13.06 27.90
N TYR A 269 10.82 12.61 26.79
CA TYR A 269 10.08 11.91 25.75
C TYR A 269 10.85 10.67 25.29
N GLU A 270 10.15 9.53 25.24
CA GLU A 270 10.71 8.26 24.75
C GLU A 270 12.06 7.87 25.41
N GLY A 271 12.30 8.30 26.65
CA GLY A 271 13.50 8.00 27.44
C GLY A 271 14.79 8.72 27.02
N LEU A 272 15.02 8.89 25.71
CA LEU A 272 16.25 9.45 25.14
C LEU A 272 16.09 10.85 24.55
N TYR A 273 14.89 11.41 24.58
CA TYR A 273 14.57 12.65 23.88
C TYR A 273 13.88 13.67 24.77
N THR A 274 13.80 14.89 24.27
CA THR A 274 12.98 15.95 24.84
C THR A 274 12.03 16.48 23.77
N LEU A 275 10.74 16.40 24.04
CA LEU A 275 9.68 16.98 23.22
C LEU A 275 9.46 18.44 23.61
N ILE A 276 9.52 19.34 22.65
CA ILE A 276 9.40 20.78 22.87
C ILE A 276 8.22 21.30 22.06
N GLY A 277 7.29 22.01 22.71
CA GLY A 277 6.18 22.64 22.01
C GLY A 277 5.20 23.37 22.91
N THR A 278 4.26 24.13 22.36
CA THR A 278 3.86 24.17 20.95
C THR A 278 3.64 25.59 20.47
N THR A 279 3.54 25.76 19.17
CA THR A 279 3.19 27.01 18.50
C THR A 279 1.67 27.19 18.37
N ASP A 280 1.25 28.40 17.98
CA ASP A 280 -0.13 28.74 17.63
C ASP A 280 -0.08 29.65 16.39
N VAL A 281 -0.22 29.05 15.20
CA VAL A 281 -0.12 29.73 13.91
C VAL A 281 -1.46 29.58 13.17
N PRO A 282 -2.13 30.67 12.73
CA PRO A 282 -3.29 30.56 11.86
C PRO A 282 -2.97 29.75 10.61
N TYR A 283 -3.87 28.86 10.20
CA TYR A 283 -3.64 27.96 9.07
C TYR A 283 -4.85 27.98 8.14
N GLU A 284 -4.64 28.12 6.84
CA GLU A 284 -5.73 28.23 5.85
C GLU A 284 -5.70 27.14 4.77
N ASP A 285 -4.59 26.42 4.64
CA ASP A 285 -4.41 25.34 3.68
C ASP A 285 -5.08 24.03 4.13
N ASP A 286 -4.97 22.99 3.30
CA ASP A 286 -5.48 21.65 3.64
C ASP A 286 -4.77 21.12 4.92
N PRO A 287 -5.54 20.76 5.97
CA PRO A 287 -4.96 20.17 7.18
C PRO A 287 -4.19 18.85 6.95
N SER A 288 -4.38 18.18 5.80
CA SER A 288 -3.71 16.91 5.48
C SER A 288 -2.22 17.07 5.18
N ILE A 289 -1.77 18.27 4.78
CA ILE A 289 -0.38 18.56 4.37
C ILE A 289 0.38 19.42 5.39
N VAL A 290 -0.16 19.56 6.60
CA VAL A 290 0.40 20.44 7.64
C VAL A 290 1.80 19.99 8.06
N HIS A 291 2.74 20.93 8.07
CA HIS A 291 4.10 20.73 8.53
C HIS A 291 4.61 21.96 9.28
N ILE A 292 5.72 21.79 10.01
CA ILE A 292 6.36 22.86 10.78
C ILE A 292 7.14 23.78 9.84
N ASP A 293 7.11 25.09 10.10
CA ASP A 293 7.92 26.06 9.35
C ASP A 293 9.23 26.36 10.07
N ALA A 294 10.23 26.87 9.35
CA ALA A 294 11.53 27.28 9.92
C ALA A 294 11.37 28.28 11.07
N ASP A 295 10.49 29.29 10.91
CA ASP A 295 10.20 30.29 11.95
C ASP A 295 9.64 29.66 13.24
N GLU A 296 8.89 28.57 13.12
CA GLU A 296 8.38 27.83 14.29
C GLU A 296 9.51 27.07 15.00
N ILE A 297 10.43 26.45 14.25
CA ILE A 297 11.61 25.77 14.81
C ILE A 297 12.47 26.79 15.57
N ASP A 298 12.76 27.93 14.94
CA ASP A 298 13.56 29.00 15.54
C ASP A 298 12.89 29.54 16.82
N TYR A 299 11.58 29.74 16.79
CA TYR A 299 10.82 30.16 17.96
C TYR A 299 10.90 29.15 19.11
N LEU A 300 10.77 27.85 18.83
CA LEU A 300 10.86 26.80 19.85
C LEU A 300 12.27 26.66 20.41
N CYS A 301 13.31 26.76 19.57
CA CYS A 301 14.70 26.78 20.02
C CYS A 301 14.98 28.00 20.90
N ALA A 302 14.53 29.20 20.50
CA ALA A 302 14.67 30.42 21.28
C ALA A 302 13.96 30.34 22.64
N ALA A 303 12.75 29.75 22.67
CA ALA A 303 11.98 29.57 23.89
C ALA A 303 12.71 28.69 24.92
N VAL A 304 13.36 27.62 24.47
CA VAL A 304 14.18 26.73 25.32
C VAL A 304 15.47 27.42 25.73
N ASN A 305 16.19 28.03 24.78
CA ASN A 305 17.47 28.70 25.03
C ASN A 305 17.36 29.86 25.99
N ARG A 306 16.18 30.47 26.11
CA ARG A 306 15.93 31.50 27.11
C ARG A 306 15.91 30.95 28.53
N SER A 307 15.44 29.71 28.72
CA SER A 307 15.12 29.21 30.07
C SER A 307 15.99 28.06 30.57
N LEU A 308 16.59 27.25 29.67
CA LEU A 308 17.45 26.12 30.05
C LEU A 308 18.93 26.45 29.86
N LYS A 309 19.79 25.83 30.68
CA LYS A 309 21.26 25.94 30.57
C LYS A 309 21.78 25.34 29.27
N GLN A 310 21.34 24.13 28.93
CA GLN A 310 21.67 23.50 27.67
C GLN A 310 20.93 24.23 26.55
N LYS A 311 21.71 24.76 25.60
CA LYS A 311 21.20 25.47 24.43
C LYS A 311 21.10 24.50 23.25
N ILE A 312 20.13 24.75 22.39
CA ILE A 312 19.85 24.00 21.17
C ILE A 312 19.74 24.94 19.97
N THR A 313 19.93 24.39 18.79
CA THR A 313 19.81 25.04 17.49
C THR A 313 18.87 24.21 16.60
N PRO A 314 18.42 24.75 15.45
CA PRO A 314 17.67 23.98 14.48
C PRO A 314 18.38 22.69 14.01
N GLU A 315 19.71 22.65 14.04
CA GLU A 315 20.51 21.47 13.66
C GLU A 315 20.40 20.31 14.68
N ASP A 316 20.01 20.60 15.92
CA ASP A 316 19.83 19.59 16.97
C ASP A 316 18.47 18.89 16.89
N VAL A 317 17.58 19.32 15.97
CA VAL A 317 16.24 18.76 15.80
C VAL A 317 16.31 17.44 15.04
N LEU A 318 15.89 16.37 15.70
CA LEU A 318 15.92 15.00 15.17
C LEU A 318 14.60 14.62 14.50
N TRP A 319 13.49 15.15 14.99
CA TRP A 319 12.17 14.88 14.43
C TRP A 319 11.22 16.04 14.73
N THR A 320 10.21 16.20 13.88
CA THR A 320 9.19 17.25 14.02
C THR A 320 7.82 16.70 13.68
N TYR A 321 6.78 17.24 14.31
CA TYR A 321 5.42 16.98 13.88
C TYR A 321 4.54 18.22 14.09
N SER A 322 3.49 18.32 13.28
CA SER A 322 2.53 19.42 13.32
C SER A 322 1.11 18.90 13.19
N GLY A 323 0.18 19.58 13.84
CA GLY A 323 -1.24 19.28 13.71
C GLY A 323 -2.06 20.57 13.72
N VAL A 324 -3.24 20.49 13.12
CA VAL A 324 -4.18 21.61 13.07
C VAL A 324 -5.27 21.42 14.11
N ARG A 325 -5.46 22.42 14.96
CA ARG A 325 -6.54 22.48 15.95
C ARG A 325 -7.77 23.11 15.31
N SER A 326 -8.90 22.44 15.36
CA SER A 326 -10.20 22.99 14.94
C SER A 326 -10.87 23.71 16.11
N LEU A 327 -10.83 25.04 16.09
CA LEU A 327 -11.48 25.85 17.12
C LEU A 327 -12.75 26.49 16.58
N VAL A 328 -13.75 26.60 17.44
CA VAL A 328 -14.96 27.36 17.10
C VAL A 328 -14.59 28.83 16.99
N ASP A 329 -14.96 29.47 15.89
CA ASP A 329 -14.85 30.92 15.77
C ASP A 329 -15.82 31.61 16.75
N ASP A 330 -15.26 32.23 17.79
CA ASP A 330 -15.97 32.97 18.84
C ASP A 330 -15.78 34.49 18.73
N GLY A 331 -15.17 34.97 17.65
CA GLY A 331 -14.95 36.40 17.37
C GLY A 331 -13.71 37.03 18.01
N HIS A 332 -12.86 36.25 18.70
CA HIS A 332 -11.59 36.75 19.24
C HIS A 332 -10.50 36.91 18.17
N GLU A 333 -9.73 38.02 18.22
CA GLU A 333 -8.66 38.32 17.24
C GLU A 333 -7.49 37.32 17.33
N LYS A 334 -7.02 37.00 18.55
CA LYS A 334 -5.87 36.10 18.77
C LYS A 334 -6.30 34.64 18.95
N ALA A 335 -5.67 33.75 18.18
CA ALA A 335 -5.91 32.30 18.25
C ALA A 335 -5.69 31.68 19.65
N SER A 336 -4.80 32.26 20.46
CA SER A 336 -4.51 31.78 21.81
C SER A 336 -5.61 32.09 22.85
N GLU A 337 -6.50 33.04 22.54
CA GLU A 337 -7.58 33.50 23.44
C GLU A 337 -8.92 32.79 23.15
N ILE A 338 -9.02 32.09 22.01
CA ILE A 338 -10.21 31.32 21.63
C ILE A 338 -10.44 30.19 22.61
N THR A 339 -11.70 29.99 22.99
CA THR A 339 -12.06 28.94 23.94
C THR A 339 -11.63 27.56 23.43
N ARG A 340 -11.08 26.74 24.33
CA ARG A 340 -10.67 25.36 24.05
C ARG A 340 -11.71 24.34 24.49
N ASP A 341 -12.90 24.81 24.82
CA ASP A 341 -14.09 24.01 25.09
C ASP A 341 -14.65 23.40 23.79
N TYR A 342 -15.45 22.35 23.88
CA TYR A 342 -16.10 21.76 22.72
C TYR A 342 -17.53 22.25 22.58
N LYS A 343 -18.00 22.34 21.33
CA LYS A 343 -19.41 22.57 21.02
C LYS A 343 -19.94 21.42 20.19
N LEU A 344 -21.16 21.03 20.52
CA LEU A 344 -21.88 19.99 19.82
C LEU A 344 -23.07 20.66 19.11
N TYR A 345 -23.18 20.50 17.80
CA TYR A 345 -24.28 21.01 17.00
C TYR A 345 -25.16 19.86 16.54
N VAL A 346 -26.48 20.00 16.64
CA VAL A 346 -27.45 18.98 16.18
C VAL A 346 -28.26 19.59 15.04
N ASP A 347 -28.27 18.91 13.90
CA ASP A 347 -29.07 19.28 12.74
C ASP A 347 -30.11 18.19 12.43
N GLU A 348 -31.36 18.61 12.29
CA GLU A 348 -32.53 17.79 12.02
C GLU A 348 -33.31 18.29 10.78
N ARG A 349 -32.77 19.26 10.03
CA ARG A 349 -33.52 20.00 8.99
C ARG A 349 -33.76 19.20 7.70
N GLN A 350 -32.82 18.32 7.32
CA GLN A 350 -32.87 17.57 6.05
C GLN A 350 -33.27 16.09 6.22
N GLY A 351 -33.77 15.68 7.40
CA GLY A 351 -34.24 14.33 7.65
C GLY A 351 -33.66 13.73 8.95
N PRO A 352 -32.94 12.59 8.90
CA PRO A 352 -32.41 11.96 10.11
C PRO A 352 -31.37 12.85 10.81
N PRO A 353 -31.17 12.72 12.13
CA PRO A 353 -30.32 13.64 12.86
C PRO A 353 -28.83 13.45 12.55
N ILE A 354 -28.10 14.56 12.48
CA ILE A 354 -26.63 14.58 12.45
C ILE A 354 -26.10 15.43 13.61
N ILE A 355 -25.10 14.91 14.32
CA ILE A 355 -24.41 15.64 15.40
C ILE A 355 -23.00 15.97 14.93
N SER A 356 -22.63 17.25 14.92
CA SER A 356 -21.29 17.70 14.55
C SER A 356 -20.50 18.15 15.78
N VAL A 357 -19.25 17.69 15.87
CA VAL A 357 -18.34 17.94 16.99
C VAL A 357 -17.32 19.00 16.60
N PHE A 358 -17.33 20.13 17.29
CA PHE A 358 -16.37 21.21 17.11
C PHE A 358 -15.46 21.32 18.33
N GLY A 359 -14.14 21.31 18.11
CA GLY A 359 -13.15 21.27 19.18
C GLY A 359 -13.13 19.92 19.91
N GLY A 360 -12.79 19.95 21.20
CA GLY A 360 -12.69 18.77 22.05
C GLY A 360 -11.24 18.32 22.22
N LYS A 361 -10.72 18.53 23.43
CA LYS A 361 -9.36 18.11 23.80
C LYS A 361 -9.31 16.60 24.00
N ILE A 362 -8.11 16.06 23.82
CA ILE A 362 -7.79 14.69 24.23
C ILE A 362 -8.13 14.44 25.71
N THR A 363 -7.97 15.44 26.59
CA THR A 363 -8.30 15.31 28.01
C THR A 363 -9.79 15.08 28.27
N THR A 364 -10.68 15.68 27.47
CA THR A 364 -12.14 15.68 27.74
C THR A 364 -12.91 14.75 26.80
N TYR A 365 -12.23 13.98 25.94
CA TYR A 365 -12.86 13.21 24.87
C TYR A 365 -13.92 12.23 25.38
N ARG A 366 -13.69 11.58 26.53
CA ARG A 366 -14.60 10.59 27.11
C ARG A 366 -15.86 11.27 27.63
N LYS A 367 -15.73 12.42 28.30
CA LYS A 367 -16.90 13.21 28.72
C LYS A 367 -17.67 13.77 27.53
N LEU A 368 -16.97 14.23 26.49
CA LEU A 368 -17.57 14.64 25.23
C LEU A 368 -18.37 13.50 24.59
N ALA A 369 -17.80 12.30 24.51
CA ALA A 369 -18.48 11.11 23.98
C ALA A 369 -19.76 10.78 24.77
N GLU A 370 -19.72 10.86 26.10
CA GLU A 370 -20.91 10.69 26.93
C GLU A 370 -22.01 11.70 26.60
N GLN A 371 -21.65 12.98 26.43
CA GLN A 371 -22.60 14.05 26.10
C GLN A 371 -23.17 13.91 24.68
N VAL A 372 -22.35 13.46 23.71
CA VAL A 372 -22.85 13.09 22.38
C VAL A 372 -23.88 11.97 22.52
N MET A 373 -23.58 10.94 23.32
CA MET A 373 -24.50 9.83 23.53
C MET A 373 -25.77 10.19 24.32
N GLU A 374 -25.71 11.17 25.21
CA GLU A 374 -26.91 11.75 25.85
C GLU A 374 -27.86 12.33 24.79
N ARG A 375 -27.33 13.02 23.77
CA ARG A 375 -28.12 13.52 22.63
C ARG A 375 -28.57 12.42 21.70
N VAL A 376 -27.72 11.45 21.36
CA VAL A 376 -28.13 10.28 20.56
C VAL A 376 -29.29 9.54 21.23
N SER A 377 -29.31 9.47 22.56
CA SER A 377 -30.36 8.77 23.32
C SER A 377 -31.76 9.36 23.13
N THR A 378 -31.90 10.67 22.84
CA THR A 378 -33.21 11.28 22.59
C THR A 378 -33.86 10.77 21.31
N PHE A 379 -33.06 10.27 20.37
CA PHE A 379 -33.52 9.71 19.10
C PHE A 379 -33.75 8.19 19.15
N TYR A 380 -33.41 7.54 20.27
CA TYR A 380 -33.64 6.13 20.53
C TYR A 380 -34.47 5.92 21.81
N PRO A 381 -35.70 6.47 21.93
CA PRO A 381 -36.48 6.46 23.17
C PRO A 381 -36.82 5.06 23.67
N ASN A 382 -36.82 4.07 22.78
CA ASN A 382 -37.11 2.67 23.11
C ASN A 382 -35.86 1.88 23.55
N LYS A 383 -34.65 2.46 23.47
CA LYS A 383 -33.40 1.83 23.94
C LYS A 383 -32.92 2.50 25.23
N LYS A 384 -32.57 1.72 26.25
CA LYS A 384 -31.98 2.23 27.49
C LYS A 384 -30.46 2.38 27.36
N LEU A 385 -30.00 3.48 26.76
CA LEU A 385 -28.58 3.77 26.51
C LEU A 385 -27.87 4.37 27.74
N LYS A 386 -27.49 3.54 28.72
CA LYS A 386 -26.84 4.00 29.97
C LYS A 386 -25.35 4.29 29.79
N ALA A 387 -24.85 5.38 30.38
CA ALA A 387 -23.42 5.68 30.44
C ALA A 387 -22.65 4.61 31.23
N TRP A 388 -21.42 4.30 30.78
CA TRP A 388 -20.61 3.20 31.34
C TRP A 388 -19.10 3.47 31.34
N THR A 389 -18.59 4.35 30.47
CA THR A 389 -17.16 4.52 30.21
C THR A 389 -16.38 5.09 31.40
N GLU A 390 -17.01 5.82 32.32
CA GLU A 390 -16.35 6.39 33.52
C GLU A 390 -15.66 5.34 34.40
N LYS A 391 -16.19 4.10 34.44
CA LYS A 391 -15.67 3.02 35.28
C LYS A 391 -14.95 1.92 34.50
N ALA A 392 -14.82 2.08 33.18
CA ALA A 392 -14.28 1.06 32.31
C ALA A 392 -12.78 1.27 32.07
N SER A 393 -12.02 0.19 32.14
CA SER A 393 -10.64 0.17 31.63
C SER A 393 -10.64 0.23 30.10
N LEU A 394 -9.59 0.82 29.55
CA LEU A 394 -9.21 0.64 28.15
C LEU A 394 -8.57 -0.75 27.98
N PRO A 395 -8.59 -1.35 26.78
CA PRO A 395 -7.84 -2.56 26.50
C PRO A 395 -6.37 -2.39 26.95
N GLY A 396 -5.84 -3.33 27.74
CA GLY A 396 -4.48 -3.23 28.30
C GLY A 396 -4.42 -2.56 29.68
N GLY A 397 -5.45 -1.78 30.04
CA GLY A 397 -5.51 -1.02 31.29
C GLY A 397 -6.16 -1.76 32.46
N ASP A 398 -6.63 -2.98 32.25
CA ASP A 398 -7.18 -3.91 33.24
C ASP A 398 -6.10 -4.56 34.10
N ILE A 399 -5.20 -3.73 34.66
CA ILE A 399 -4.11 -4.16 35.55
C ILE A 399 -4.70 -4.39 36.96
N GLU A 400 -4.52 -5.61 37.48
CA GLU A 400 -5.05 -6.01 38.79
C GLU A 400 -4.10 -5.67 39.96
N GLU A 401 -2.82 -5.45 39.65
CA GLU A 401 -1.79 -5.04 40.60
C GLU A 401 -2.05 -3.68 41.26
N GLU A 402 -1.47 -3.47 42.44
CA GLU A 402 -1.60 -2.22 43.18
C GLU A 402 -0.98 -1.02 42.43
N SER A 403 0.07 -1.27 41.64
CA SER A 403 0.72 -0.27 40.79
C SER A 403 1.16 -0.84 39.44
N PHE A 404 1.41 0.05 38.47
CA PHE A 404 1.98 -0.33 37.17
C PHE A 404 3.37 -0.94 37.31
N ASP A 405 4.18 -0.46 38.26
CA ASP A 405 5.53 -0.97 38.47
C ASP A 405 5.49 -2.42 39.02
N ASP A 406 4.55 -2.72 39.92
CA ASP A 406 4.31 -4.09 40.39
C ASP A 406 3.87 -5.02 39.24
N PHE A 407 3.06 -4.51 38.32
CA PHE A 407 2.68 -5.25 37.11
C PHE A 407 3.90 -5.59 36.26
N VAL A 408 4.78 -4.62 35.99
CA VAL A 408 6.02 -4.84 35.23
C VAL A 408 6.91 -5.88 35.92
N VAL A 409 7.13 -5.76 37.23
CA VAL A 409 7.96 -6.71 38.00
C VAL A 409 7.43 -8.14 37.82
N LYS A 410 6.12 -8.35 37.97
CA LYS A 410 5.50 -9.67 37.76
C LYS A 410 5.62 -10.16 36.33
N GLN A 411 5.51 -9.28 35.32
CA GLN A 411 5.70 -9.69 33.93
C GLN A 411 7.16 -10.08 33.66
N CYS A 412 8.14 -9.39 34.24
CA CYS A 412 9.55 -9.75 34.16
C CYS A 412 9.82 -11.11 34.83
N GLU A 413 9.21 -11.40 35.98
CA GLU A 413 9.31 -12.71 36.63
C GLU A 413 8.69 -13.82 35.78
N LYS A 414 7.55 -13.53 35.13
CA LYS A 414 6.81 -14.50 34.32
C LYS A 414 7.48 -14.80 32.98
N TYR A 415 7.97 -13.78 32.29
CA TYR A 415 8.62 -13.88 30.98
C TYR A 415 10.12 -13.61 31.12
N ASN A 416 10.77 -14.31 32.05
CA ASN A 416 12.17 -14.09 32.43
C ASN A 416 13.20 -14.37 31.31
N PHE A 417 12.76 -15.02 30.23
CA PHE A 417 13.55 -15.24 29.01
C PHE A 417 13.59 -14.01 28.10
N ILE A 418 12.74 -13.00 28.36
CA ILE A 418 12.71 -11.73 27.62
C ILE A 418 13.45 -10.67 28.45
N PRO A 419 14.34 -9.88 27.83
CA PRO A 419 15.00 -8.78 28.51
C PRO A 419 14.00 -7.82 29.21
N PRO A 420 14.25 -7.40 30.47
CA PRO A 420 13.32 -6.58 31.24
C PRO A 420 12.92 -5.27 30.56
N TYR A 421 13.79 -4.68 29.73
CA TYR A 421 13.49 -3.44 29.03
C TYR A 421 12.46 -3.63 27.90
N ILE A 422 12.46 -4.79 27.21
CA ILE A 422 11.42 -5.14 26.22
C ILE A 422 10.09 -5.36 26.94
N ILE A 423 10.11 -6.05 28.09
CA ILE A 423 8.91 -6.23 28.92
C ILE A 423 8.36 -4.88 29.37
N TYR A 424 9.22 -3.95 29.80
CA TYR A 424 8.77 -2.59 30.16
C TYR A 424 8.17 -1.85 28.95
N ARG A 425 8.79 -1.94 27.76
CA ARG A 425 8.27 -1.35 26.51
C ARG A 425 6.89 -1.91 26.18
N TYR A 426 6.74 -3.23 26.19
CA TYR A 426 5.46 -3.91 25.94
C TYR A 426 4.42 -3.61 27.01
N ALA A 427 4.80 -3.56 28.28
CA ALA A 427 3.90 -3.20 29.36
C ALA A 427 3.40 -1.77 29.21
N ARG A 428 4.25 -0.82 28.79
CA ARG A 428 3.85 0.58 28.55
C ARG A 428 2.95 0.73 27.33
N ALA A 429 3.25 0.04 26.22
CA ALA A 429 2.43 0.11 25.02
C ALA A 429 1.12 -0.68 25.16
N TYR A 430 1.20 -1.95 25.56
CA TYR A 430 0.10 -2.91 25.44
C TYR A 430 -0.54 -3.29 26.78
N GLY A 431 0.10 -2.97 27.91
CA GLY A 431 -0.38 -3.36 29.23
C GLY A 431 -0.65 -4.85 29.31
N THR A 432 -1.82 -5.25 29.81
CA THR A 432 -2.23 -6.67 29.88
C THR A 432 -2.31 -7.37 28.51
N ARG A 433 -2.44 -6.61 27.41
CA ARG A 433 -2.52 -7.16 26.04
C ARG A 433 -1.17 -7.66 25.51
N MET A 434 -0.06 -7.37 26.19
CA MET A 434 1.23 -8.00 25.85
C MET A 434 1.16 -9.53 25.88
N LYS A 435 0.24 -10.12 26.67
CA LYS A 435 -0.02 -11.56 26.65
C LYS A 435 -0.42 -12.09 25.27
N ALA A 436 -1.11 -11.29 24.46
CA ALA A 436 -1.49 -11.68 23.09
C ALA A 436 -0.31 -11.64 22.12
N ILE A 437 0.71 -10.82 22.40
CA ILE A 437 1.97 -10.77 21.65
C ILE A 437 2.82 -11.98 22.04
N LEU A 438 3.06 -12.15 23.35
CA LEU A 438 3.95 -13.19 23.87
C LEU A 438 3.34 -14.60 23.77
N GLY A 439 2.01 -14.71 23.71
CA GLY A 439 1.31 -15.97 23.49
C GLY A 439 1.75 -17.08 24.43
N SER A 440 2.21 -18.19 23.84
CA SER A 440 2.79 -19.35 24.54
C SER A 440 4.31 -19.40 24.48
N ALA A 441 4.99 -18.33 24.06
CA ALA A 441 6.44 -18.25 23.97
C ALA A 441 7.11 -18.69 25.29
N GLN A 442 8.15 -19.50 25.16
CA GLN A 442 9.00 -19.96 26.27
C GLN A 442 10.45 -19.47 26.12
N SER A 443 10.80 -18.91 24.97
CA SER A 443 12.09 -18.35 24.60
C SER A 443 11.91 -17.07 23.78
N ILE A 444 12.96 -16.27 23.65
CA ILE A 444 12.88 -15.02 22.87
C ILE A 444 12.81 -15.30 21.36
N GLU A 445 13.37 -16.44 20.94
CA GLU A 445 13.31 -16.95 19.58
C GLU A 445 11.89 -17.31 19.15
N ASP A 446 11.01 -17.67 20.09
CA ASP A 446 9.59 -17.94 19.82
C ASP A 446 8.81 -16.67 19.39
N LEU A 447 9.41 -15.49 19.50
CA LEU A 447 8.80 -14.23 19.03
C LEU A 447 8.92 -14.04 17.51
N GLY A 448 9.53 -15.00 16.80
CA GLY A 448 9.69 -15.00 15.35
C GLY A 448 10.91 -14.20 14.90
N VAL A 449 10.85 -13.67 13.68
CA VAL A 449 11.96 -12.91 13.08
C VAL A 449 12.33 -11.73 13.98
N HIS A 450 13.63 -11.60 14.28
CA HIS A 450 14.21 -10.44 14.93
C HIS A 450 14.70 -9.47 13.85
N TYR A 451 13.97 -8.37 13.64
CA TYR A 451 14.31 -7.37 12.62
C TYR A 451 15.49 -6.48 13.05
N GLY A 452 15.83 -6.47 14.34
CA GLY A 452 16.83 -5.59 14.96
C GLY A 452 16.18 -4.58 15.92
N ASP A 453 17.00 -3.90 16.73
CA ASP A 453 16.57 -2.89 17.71
C ASP A 453 15.38 -3.33 18.59
N ASP A 454 15.41 -4.61 18.99
CA ASP A 454 14.39 -5.24 19.84
C ASP A 454 12.99 -5.31 19.23
N VAL A 455 12.89 -5.25 17.89
CA VAL A 455 11.66 -5.41 17.12
C VAL A 455 11.55 -6.85 16.63
N TYR A 456 10.45 -7.50 17.02
CA TYR A 456 10.17 -8.90 16.69
C TYR A 456 8.87 -9.05 15.91
N GLU A 457 8.80 -10.06 15.05
CA GLU A 457 7.64 -10.40 14.22
C GLU A 457 6.34 -10.53 15.02
N ALA A 458 6.38 -11.13 16.21
CA ALA A 458 5.19 -11.26 17.07
C ALA A 458 4.54 -9.92 17.41
N GLU A 459 5.33 -8.85 17.60
CA GLU A 459 4.79 -7.51 17.83
C GLU A 459 4.12 -6.95 16.57
N ILE A 460 4.79 -7.07 15.42
CA ILE A 460 4.27 -6.59 14.13
C ILE A 460 2.95 -7.29 13.78
N LEU A 461 2.89 -8.61 13.91
CA LEU A 461 1.69 -9.40 13.65
C LEU A 461 0.54 -9.03 14.59
N TYR A 462 0.83 -8.74 15.86
CA TYR A 462 -0.18 -8.25 16.80
C TYR A 462 -0.75 -6.90 16.35
N LEU A 463 0.10 -5.97 15.94
CA LEU A 463 -0.32 -4.64 15.50
C LEU A 463 -1.20 -4.71 14.24
N ILE A 464 -0.83 -5.53 13.26
CA ILE A 464 -1.63 -5.78 12.04
C ILE A 464 -2.98 -6.38 12.42
N LYS A 465 -2.97 -7.41 13.25
CA LYS A 465 -4.17 -8.20 13.55
C LYS A 465 -5.17 -7.48 14.45
N TYR A 466 -4.69 -6.73 15.43
CA TYR A 466 -5.53 -6.19 16.50
C TYR A 466 -5.58 -4.66 16.54
N GLU A 467 -4.60 -3.98 15.96
CA GLU A 467 -4.49 -2.52 16.02
C GLU A 467 -4.69 -1.84 14.66
N PHE A 468 -5.31 -2.51 13.69
CA PHE A 468 -5.73 -1.92 12.40
C PHE A 468 -4.60 -1.29 11.57
N VAL A 469 -3.39 -1.84 11.66
CA VAL A 469 -2.24 -1.40 10.88
C VAL A 469 -2.35 -1.87 9.42
N HIS A 470 -2.04 -0.96 8.49
CA HIS A 470 -2.02 -1.19 7.04
C HIS A 470 -0.65 -0.91 6.41
N ASN A 471 0.17 -0.06 7.03
CA ASN A 471 1.51 0.28 6.52
C ASN A 471 2.51 0.49 7.67
N LEU A 472 3.79 0.60 7.32
CA LEU A 472 4.89 0.74 8.27
C LEU A 472 4.83 2.06 9.07
N GLU A 473 4.32 3.16 8.50
CA GLU A 473 4.18 4.43 9.24
C GLU A 473 3.18 4.31 10.39
N ASP A 474 2.10 3.54 10.20
CA ASP A 474 1.14 3.26 11.27
C ASP A 474 1.86 2.65 12.48
N ILE A 475 2.79 1.71 12.24
CA ILE A 475 3.59 1.06 13.28
C ILE A 475 4.56 2.07 13.90
N LEU A 476 5.43 2.68 13.09
CA LEU A 476 6.59 3.42 13.56
C LEU A 476 6.24 4.72 14.27
N TRP A 477 5.14 5.38 13.88
CA TRP A 477 4.84 6.73 14.35
C TRP A 477 3.52 6.84 15.12
N ARG A 478 2.58 5.90 14.96
CA ARG A 478 1.27 5.97 15.63
C ARG A 478 1.06 4.87 16.68
N ARG A 479 1.20 3.60 16.32
CA ARG A 479 1.08 2.48 17.29
C ARG A 479 2.24 2.44 18.26
N SER A 480 3.40 2.89 17.79
CA SER A 480 4.63 3.03 18.57
C SER A 480 5.31 4.38 18.27
N LYS A 481 6.52 4.54 18.80
CA LYS A 481 7.50 5.56 18.38
C LYS A 481 8.82 4.90 17.99
N LEU A 482 8.77 3.65 17.53
CA LEU A 482 9.94 2.90 17.09
C LEU A 482 10.72 3.65 16.01
N GLY A 483 10.07 4.49 15.19
CA GLY A 483 10.75 5.33 14.20
C GLY A 483 11.80 6.30 14.78
N LEU A 484 11.78 6.59 16.08
CA LEU A 484 12.84 7.34 16.76
C LEU A 484 14.02 6.47 17.20
N HIS A 485 13.80 5.18 17.42
CA HIS A 485 14.72 4.28 18.12
C HIS A 485 15.43 3.30 17.20
N ILE A 486 14.78 2.87 16.11
CA ILE A 486 15.33 1.86 15.23
C ILE A 486 16.42 2.43 14.32
N SER A 487 17.42 1.62 14.05
CA SER A 487 18.45 1.87 13.05
C SER A 487 17.90 1.83 11.63
N ALA A 488 18.64 2.41 10.70
CA ALA A 488 18.33 2.31 9.27
C ALA A 488 18.29 0.85 8.79
N GLU A 489 19.14 -0.02 9.33
CA GLU A 489 19.16 -1.45 9.00
C GLU A 489 17.86 -2.15 9.42
N THR A 490 17.39 -1.92 10.65
CA THR A 490 16.10 -2.47 11.11
C THR A 490 14.93 -1.91 10.30
N PHE A 491 14.97 -0.62 9.95
CA PHE A 491 13.97 0.00 9.09
C PHE A 491 13.90 -0.68 7.72
N GLU A 492 15.05 -0.91 7.08
CA GLU A 492 15.13 -1.62 5.79
C GLU A 492 14.58 -3.04 5.89
N LYS A 493 14.93 -3.79 6.94
CA LYS A 493 14.41 -5.15 7.18
C LYS A 493 12.89 -5.17 7.38
N LEU A 494 12.33 -4.21 8.12
CA LEU A 494 10.88 -4.08 8.30
C LEU A 494 10.15 -3.69 7.02
N GLN A 495 10.84 -3.06 6.08
CA GLN A 495 10.28 -2.72 4.77
C GLN A 495 10.19 -3.95 3.85
N ALA A 496 11.01 -4.99 4.08
CA ALA A 496 11.36 -6.01 3.10
C ALA A 496 10.37 -7.20 2.92
N GLU A 497 9.17 -7.20 3.53
CA GLU A 497 8.20 -8.27 3.28
C GLU A 497 7.63 -8.24 1.85
N GLY A 498 8.05 -9.21 1.03
CA GLY A 498 7.71 -9.28 -0.38
C GLY A 498 8.63 -8.47 -1.30
N ASP A 499 9.61 -7.75 -0.76
CA ASP A 499 10.59 -7.01 -1.55
C ASP A 499 11.73 -7.94 -2.04
N ILE A 500 12.44 -7.48 -3.08
CA ILE A 500 13.58 -8.19 -3.65
C ILE A 500 14.79 -8.05 -2.72
N LEU A 501 15.25 -9.16 -2.12
CA LEU A 501 16.39 -9.16 -1.20
C LEU A 501 17.75 -9.10 -1.92
N SER A 502 17.90 -9.82 -3.02
CA SER A 502 19.06 -9.80 -3.91
C SER A 502 18.62 -10.05 -5.35
N LEU A 503 19.32 -9.43 -6.31
CA LEU A 503 19.03 -9.53 -7.74
C LEU A 503 20.34 -9.62 -8.52
N HIS A 504 20.49 -10.70 -9.28
CA HIS A 504 21.59 -10.90 -10.21
C HIS A 504 21.06 -11.18 -11.60
N GLN A 505 21.59 -10.47 -12.60
CA GLN A 505 21.16 -10.58 -13.97
C GLN A 505 22.37 -10.61 -14.91
N LYS A 506 22.26 -11.39 -15.97
CA LYS A 506 23.23 -11.45 -17.05
C LYS A 506 22.52 -11.42 -18.40
N GLU A 507 23.10 -10.70 -19.35
CA GLU A 507 22.54 -10.58 -20.70
C GLU A 507 22.88 -11.84 -21.51
N LEU A 508 21.85 -12.44 -22.13
CA LEU A 508 22.01 -13.61 -22.99
C LEU A 508 22.37 -13.19 -24.41
N THR A 509 23.32 -13.90 -25.02
CA THR A 509 23.75 -13.63 -26.41
C THR A 509 22.77 -14.21 -27.42
N LEU A 510 22.37 -13.41 -28.42
CA LEU A 510 21.56 -13.87 -29.56
C LEU A 510 22.43 -14.06 -30.80
N PHE A 511 22.22 -15.16 -31.51
CA PHE A 511 22.84 -15.46 -32.80
C PHE A 511 21.83 -15.30 -33.93
N TYR A 512 22.31 -14.75 -35.06
CA TYR A 512 21.52 -14.56 -36.28
C TYR A 512 22.20 -15.24 -37.48
N PRO A 513 22.18 -16.59 -37.58
CA PRO A 513 22.93 -17.31 -38.62
C PRO A 513 22.47 -16.96 -40.04
N GLN A 514 21.17 -16.68 -40.20
CA GLN A 514 20.54 -16.27 -41.46
C GLN A 514 19.45 -15.23 -41.19
N LYS A 515 18.99 -14.57 -42.27
CA LYS A 515 17.90 -13.61 -42.17
C LYS A 515 16.63 -14.27 -41.60
N GLY A 516 16.14 -13.72 -40.50
CA GLY A 516 14.94 -14.22 -39.82
C GLY A 516 15.19 -15.43 -38.91
N TRP A 517 16.45 -15.88 -38.79
CA TRP A 517 16.83 -16.92 -37.85
C TRP A 517 17.33 -16.28 -36.56
N VAL A 518 16.91 -16.82 -35.42
CA VAL A 518 17.26 -16.33 -34.08
C VAL A 518 17.56 -17.53 -33.20
N GLU A 519 18.80 -17.61 -32.72
CA GLU A 519 19.30 -18.73 -31.93
C GLU A 519 19.98 -18.26 -30.65
N GLN A 520 20.05 -19.14 -29.67
CA GLN A 520 20.86 -18.99 -28.45
C GLN A 520 21.62 -20.28 -28.19
N ASP A 521 22.80 -20.17 -27.59
CA ASP A 521 23.49 -21.36 -27.08
C ASP A 521 22.77 -21.80 -25.80
N ALA A 522 22.27 -23.04 -25.79
CA ALA A 522 21.55 -23.58 -24.64
C ALA A 522 22.48 -23.78 -23.42
N ASN A 523 23.76 -24.07 -23.64
CA ASN A 523 24.74 -24.16 -22.56
C ASN A 523 24.99 -22.77 -21.93
N ASP A 524 24.99 -21.70 -22.71
CA ASP A 524 25.08 -20.34 -22.16
C ASP A 524 23.85 -19.98 -21.31
N ILE A 525 22.64 -20.34 -21.76
CA ILE A 525 21.40 -20.15 -20.96
C ILE A 525 21.53 -20.82 -19.59
N TRP A 526 22.01 -22.07 -19.56
CA TRP A 526 22.22 -22.80 -18.31
C TRP A 526 23.32 -22.17 -17.46
N ASN A 527 24.51 -21.93 -18.03
CA ASN A 527 25.65 -21.41 -17.30
C ASN A 527 25.37 -20.03 -16.69
N ASP A 528 24.65 -19.17 -17.41
CA ASP A 528 24.30 -17.83 -16.95
C ASP A 528 23.22 -17.86 -15.87
N THR A 529 22.24 -18.75 -15.99
CA THR A 529 21.22 -18.97 -14.95
C THR A 529 21.87 -19.54 -13.70
N LYS A 530 22.74 -20.55 -13.85
CA LYS A 530 23.50 -21.13 -12.74
C LYS A 530 24.31 -20.05 -12.04
N TRP A 531 25.07 -19.24 -12.76
CA TRP A 531 25.84 -18.13 -12.20
C TRP A 531 24.97 -17.17 -11.38
N ALA A 532 23.79 -16.78 -11.89
CA ALA A 532 22.89 -15.88 -11.19
C ALA A 532 22.36 -16.49 -9.88
N VAL A 533 21.99 -17.78 -9.90
CA VAL A 533 21.55 -18.50 -8.71
C VAL A 533 22.69 -18.64 -7.70
N GLU A 534 23.90 -18.98 -8.14
CA GLU A 534 25.07 -19.07 -7.26
C GLU A 534 25.34 -17.72 -6.57
N LYS A 535 25.22 -16.60 -7.29
CA LYS A 535 25.41 -15.25 -6.73
C LYS A 535 24.38 -14.87 -5.68
N VAL A 536 23.10 -15.16 -5.94
CA VAL A 536 22.03 -14.94 -4.96
C VAL A 536 22.28 -15.77 -3.69
N LEU A 537 22.69 -17.03 -3.83
CA LEU A 537 22.98 -17.91 -2.69
C LEU A 537 24.27 -17.55 -1.94
N GLU A 538 25.23 -16.88 -2.58
CA GLU A 538 26.45 -16.38 -1.91
C GLU A 538 26.16 -15.17 -1.01
N GLU A 539 25.16 -14.36 -1.34
CA GLU A 539 24.84 -13.09 -0.68
C GLU A 539 23.69 -13.19 0.33
N GLY A 540 22.91 -14.28 0.31
CA GLY A 540 21.70 -14.44 1.10
C GLY A 540 21.57 -15.78 1.81
N ASP A 541 20.47 -15.93 2.53
CA ASP A 541 20.09 -17.20 3.15
C ASP A 541 19.64 -18.23 2.11
N VAL A 542 19.68 -19.51 2.49
CA VAL A 542 19.16 -20.59 1.65
C VAL A 542 17.64 -20.43 1.53
N PRO A 543 17.08 -20.30 0.32
CA PRO A 543 15.65 -20.12 0.14
C PRO A 543 14.89 -21.41 0.44
N GLU A 544 13.66 -21.28 0.94
CA GLU A 544 12.76 -22.42 1.19
C GLU A 544 12.39 -23.19 -0.09
N ALA A 545 12.31 -22.48 -1.22
CA ALA A 545 11.96 -23.07 -2.51
C ALA A 545 12.47 -22.23 -3.71
N ILE A 546 12.54 -22.88 -4.87
CA ILE A 546 12.84 -22.28 -6.18
C ILE A 546 11.57 -22.29 -7.05
N GLY A 547 11.29 -21.14 -7.66
CA GLY A 547 10.35 -21.03 -8.78
C GLY A 547 11.10 -20.81 -10.10
N ILE A 548 10.72 -21.52 -11.17
CA ILE A 548 11.32 -21.36 -12.50
C ILE A 548 10.33 -20.63 -13.42
N THR A 549 10.82 -19.62 -14.11
CA THR A 549 10.11 -18.99 -15.23
C THR A 549 11.07 -18.64 -16.36
N ASN A 550 10.55 -18.52 -17.57
CA ASN A 550 11.35 -18.57 -18.77
C ASN A 550 10.66 -17.92 -19.96
N GLN A 551 11.46 -17.49 -20.94
CA GLN A 551 10.93 -17.25 -22.29
C GLN A 551 10.24 -18.52 -22.81
N ARG A 552 9.01 -18.33 -23.28
CA ARG A 552 8.16 -19.39 -23.79
C ARG A 552 8.56 -19.76 -25.23
N GLU A 553 8.01 -20.87 -25.74
CA GLU A 553 8.18 -21.44 -27.09
C GLU A 553 9.61 -21.85 -27.53
N THR A 554 10.66 -21.16 -27.06
CA THR A 554 12.07 -21.45 -27.37
C THR A 554 12.36 -22.92 -27.14
N THR A 555 12.90 -23.58 -28.17
CA THR A 555 12.94 -25.04 -28.28
C THR A 555 14.37 -25.55 -28.16
N ILE A 556 14.60 -26.46 -27.22
CA ILE A 556 15.90 -27.10 -26.98
C ILE A 556 15.75 -28.60 -27.13
N LEU A 557 16.67 -29.22 -27.89
CA LEU A 557 16.82 -30.67 -27.97
C LEU A 557 18.19 -31.05 -27.40
N TRP A 558 18.23 -32.06 -26.54
CA TRP A 558 19.48 -32.53 -25.93
C TRP A 558 19.55 -34.04 -25.83
N ASP A 559 20.76 -34.57 -25.72
CA ASP A 559 20.99 -35.98 -25.49
C ASP A 559 20.67 -36.37 -24.04
N LYS A 560 19.84 -37.41 -23.87
CA LYS A 560 19.35 -37.87 -22.58
C LYS A 560 20.44 -38.34 -21.62
N LYS A 561 21.57 -38.86 -22.14
CA LYS A 561 22.64 -39.45 -21.31
C LYS A 561 23.65 -38.40 -20.88
N THR A 562 23.97 -37.46 -21.77
CA THR A 562 25.02 -36.46 -21.56
C THR A 562 24.47 -35.12 -21.08
N GLY A 563 23.21 -34.80 -21.36
CA GLY A 563 22.63 -33.48 -21.12
C GLY A 563 23.00 -32.45 -22.18
N GLU A 564 23.86 -32.80 -23.15
CA GLU A 564 24.39 -31.87 -24.14
C GLU A 564 23.35 -31.52 -25.21
N PRO A 565 23.14 -30.23 -25.51
CA PRO A 565 22.30 -29.79 -26.62
C PRO A 565 22.79 -30.37 -27.95
N VAL A 566 21.87 -30.89 -28.78
CA VAL A 566 22.23 -31.38 -30.13
C VAL A 566 22.32 -30.27 -31.17
N TYR A 567 21.80 -29.09 -30.83
CA TYR A 567 21.79 -27.88 -31.64
C TYR A 567 21.56 -26.68 -30.73
N ASN A 568 21.77 -25.46 -31.24
CA ASN A 568 21.38 -24.23 -30.54
C ASN A 568 19.87 -24.23 -30.22
N ALA A 569 19.50 -23.53 -29.16
CA ALA A 569 18.12 -23.23 -28.87
C ALA A 569 17.53 -22.37 -30.01
N ILE A 570 16.46 -22.84 -30.64
CA ILE A 570 15.75 -22.04 -31.65
C ILE A 570 14.73 -21.16 -30.92
N VAL A 571 14.95 -19.85 -30.96
CA VAL A 571 14.21 -18.85 -30.17
C VAL A 571 12.81 -18.65 -30.73
N TRP A 572 11.85 -18.25 -29.90
CA TRP A 572 10.47 -17.95 -30.28
C TRP A 572 10.32 -16.95 -31.43
N GLN A 573 11.26 -16.01 -31.59
CA GLN A 573 11.26 -15.02 -32.68
C GLN A 573 11.62 -15.59 -34.06
N ASP A 574 12.20 -16.80 -34.09
CA ASP A 574 12.71 -17.42 -35.32
C ASP A 574 11.60 -17.66 -36.35
N ARG A 575 11.89 -17.32 -37.61
CA ARG A 575 10.93 -17.43 -38.74
C ARG A 575 11.31 -18.52 -39.74
N ARG A 576 12.32 -19.36 -39.48
CA ARG A 576 12.84 -20.34 -40.45
C ARG A 576 11.79 -21.35 -40.92
N THR A 577 10.75 -21.58 -40.11
CA THR A 577 9.68 -22.52 -40.41
C THR A 577 8.45 -21.89 -41.08
N ALA A 578 8.53 -20.62 -41.51
CA ALA A 578 7.41 -19.88 -42.09
C ALA A 578 6.78 -20.55 -43.32
N ASP A 579 7.61 -21.06 -44.24
CA ASP A 579 7.12 -21.73 -45.45
C ASP A 579 6.42 -23.05 -45.12
N TYR A 580 6.89 -23.78 -44.10
CA TYR A 580 6.24 -24.99 -43.62
C TYR A 580 4.88 -24.68 -42.99
N CYS A 581 4.79 -23.65 -42.14
CA CYS A 581 3.50 -23.19 -41.61
C CYS A 581 2.54 -22.77 -42.74
N ALA A 582 3.02 -22.04 -43.76
CA ALA A 582 2.20 -21.65 -44.90
C ALA A 582 1.69 -22.87 -45.70
N ALA A 583 2.52 -23.90 -45.87
CA ALA A 583 2.13 -25.15 -46.51
C ALA A 583 1.02 -25.87 -45.71
N LEU A 584 1.12 -25.93 -44.39
CA LEU A 584 0.09 -26.52 -43.53
C LEU A 584 -1.22 -25.71 -43.57
N LYS A 585 -1.16 -24.38 -43.63
CA LYS A 585 -2.35 -23.52 -43.82
C LYS A 585 -3.01 -23.78 -45.17
N SER A 586 -2.24 -23.95 -46.24
CA SER A 586 -2.79 -24.25 -47.57
C SER A 586 -3.54 -25.59 -47.64
N GLN A 587 -3.28 -26.48 -46.67
CA GLN A 587 -3.98 -27.76 -46.49
C GLN A 587 -5.22 -27.65 -45.57
N ASN A 588 -5.59 -26.44 -45.13
CA ASN A 588 -6.71 -26.16 -44.21
C ASN A 588 -6.57 -26.80 -42.81
N LEU A 589 -5.34 -27.05 -42.34
CA LEU A 589 -5.10 -27.71 -41.05
C LEU A 589 -5.10 -26.76 -39.84
N GLU A 590 -5.07 -25.44 -40.06
CA GLU A 590 -4.99 -24.44 -38.98
C GLU A 590 -6.15 -24.56 -37.98
N LYS A 591 -7.36 -24.81 -38.48
CA LYS A 591 -8.55 -24.94 -37.64
C LYS A 591 -8.41 -26.08 -36.62
N MET A 592 -7.91 -27.24 -37.05
CA MET A 592 -7.71 -28.39 -36.17
C MET A 592 -6.68 -28.09 -35.08
N VAL A 593 -5.60 -27.39 -35.43
CA VAL A 593 -4.58 -26.96 -34.47
C VAL A 593 -5.16 -25.99 -33.45
N THR A 594 -5.89 -24.98 -33.89
CA THR A 594 -6.50 -23.97 -33.01
C THR A 594 -7.57 -24.56 -32.09
N GLU A 595 -8.40 -25.49 -32.57
CA GLU A 595 -9.42 -26.15 -31.74
C GLU A 595 -8.83 -27.04 -30.63
N LYS A 596 -7.56 -27.45 -30.74
CA LYS A 596 -6.89 -28.28 -29.73
C LYS A 596 -5.93 -27.52 -28.82
N THR A 597 -5.23 -26.54 -29.38
CA THR A 597 -4.12 -25.84 -28.71
C THR A 597 -4.44 -24.40 -28.38
N GLY A 598 -5.49 -23.82 -28.99
CA GLY A 598 -5.76 -22.39 -28.96
C GLY A 598 -4.76 -21.53 -29.77
N LEU A 599 -3.79 -22.16 -30.44
CA LEU A 599 -2.72 -21.49 -31.19
C LEU A 599 -2.99 -21.48 -32.70
N LEU A 600 -2.28 -20.60 -33.40
CA LEU A 600 -2.27 -20.52 -34.86
C LEU A 600 -1.10 -21.33 -35.43
N LEU A 601 -1.18 -21.68 -36.72
CA LEU A 601 -0.04 -22.26 -37.44
C LEU A 601 0.98 -21.15 -37.72
N ASP A 602 1.92 -20.91 -36.81
CA ASP A 602 2.93 -19.87 -36.97
C ASP A 602 4.30 -20.35 -36.46
N PRO A 603 5.42 -19.90 -37.09
CA PRO A 603 6.77 -20.17 -36.63
C PRO A 603 7.05 -19.76 -35.19
N TYR A 604 6.19 -18.97 -34.54
CA TYR A 604 6.34 -18.59 -33.14
C TYR A 604 6.47 -19.80 -32.20
N PHE A 605 5.73 -20.89 -32.43
CA PHE A 605 5.59 -22.00 -31.47
C PHE A 605 6.57 -23.17 -31.71
N SER A 606 6.69 -24.08 -30.74
CA SER A 606 7.79 -25.07 -30.68
C SER A 606 7.72 -26.19 -31.72
N ALA A 607 6.53 -26.74 -32.02
CA ALA A 607 6.38 -27.95 -32.83
C ALA A 607 7.15 -27.91 -34.16
N THR A 608 7.08 -26.79 -34.87
CA THR A 608 7.77 -26.64 -36.15
C THR A 608 9.29 -26.55 -36.01
N LYS A 609 9.78 -26.01 -34.90
CA LYS A 609 11.21 -25.94 -34.56
C LYS A 609 11.76 -27.32 -34.21
N ILE A 610 10.99 -28.10 -33.44
CA ILE A 610 11.30 -29.51 -33.14
C ILE A 610 11.47 -30.27 -34.45
N LYS A 611 10.43 -30.22 -35.32
CA LYS A 611 10.47 -30.86 -36.62
C LYS A 611 11.69 -30.43 -37.44
N TRP A 612 11.95 -29.12 -37.51
CA TRP A 612 13.08 -28.60 -38.25
C TRP A 612 14.40 -29.18 -37.76
N MET A 613 14.64 -29.21 -36.43
CA MET A 613 15.88 -29.79 -35.89
C MET A 613 15.99 -31.29 -36.17
N LEU A 614 14.90 -32.04 -36.02
CA LEU A 614 14.90 -33.47 -36.33
C LEU A 614 15.21 -33.75 -37.82
N ASP A 615 14.77 -32.87 -38.72
CA ASP A 615 14.96 -33.03 -40.16
C ASP A 615 16.32 -32.50 -40.66
N ASN A 616 16.96 -31.57 -39.94
CA ASN A 616 18.16 -30.85 -40.41
C ASN A 616 19.42 -31.11 -39.59
N VAL A 617 19.31 -31.63 -38.37
CA VAL A 617 20.47 -31.96 -37.53
C VAL A 617 20.83 -33.43 -37.74
N ASP A 618 22.07 -33.67 -38.21
CA ASP A 618 22.53 -35.01 -38.58
C ASP A 618 22.33 -36.03 -37.45
N GLY A 619 21.55 -37.08 -37.75
CA GLY A 619 21.26 -38.18 -36.83
C GLY A 619 20.25 -37.87 -35.72
N ALA A 620 19.72 -36.65 -35.60
CA ALA A 620 18.77 -36.27 -34.55
C ALA A 620 17.47 -37.08 -34.62
N ARG A 621 16.89 -37.23 -35.83
CA ARG A 621 15.68 -38.04 -36.08
C ARG A 621 15.77 -39.45 -35.51
N ALA A 622 16.76 -40.22 -35.97
CA ALA A 622 16.91 -41.63 -35.61
C ALA A 622 17.12 -41.81 -34.10
N ARG A 623 17.87 -40.89 -33.46
CA ARG A 623 18.10 -40.90 -32.00
C ARG A 623 16.84 -40.52 -31.21
N ALA A 624 16.04 -39.57 -31.70
CA ALA A 624 14.77 -39.20 -31.08
C ALA A 624 13.74 -40.34 -31.13
N GLU A 625 13.67 -41.08 -32.25
CA GLU A 625 12.76 -42.22 -32.41
C GLU A 625 13.03 -43.36 -31.40
N VAL A 626 14.28 -43.54 -30.99
CA VAL A 626 14.67 -44.52 -29.96
C VAL A 626 14.74 -43.94 -28.54
N GLY A 627 14.32 -42.68 -28.36
CA GLY A 627 14.24 -42.02 -27.05
C GLY A 627 15.58 -41.57 -26.45
N GLU A 628 16.61 -41.38 -27.29
CA GLU A 628 17.91 -40.86 -26.86
C GLU A 628 17.99 -39.33 -26.87
N ILE A 629 17.09 -38.65 -27.58
CA ILE A 629 16.94 -37.18 -27.57
C ILE A 629 15.71 -36.80 -26.77
N LEU A 630 15.86 -35.81 -25.89
CA LEU A 630 14.78 -35.18 -25.16
C LEU A 630 14.47 -33.79 -25.75
N PHE A 631 13.22 -33.38 -25.62
CA PHE A 631 12.75 -32.04 -25.89
C PHE A 631 12.32 -31.34 -24.60
N GLY A 632 12.52 -30.03 -24.58
CA GLY A 632 11.91 -29.13 -23.63
C GLY A 632 11.89 -27.70 -24.14
N THR A 633 10.94 -26.92 -23.63
CA THR A 633 11.11 -25.48 -23.50
C THR A 633 12.18 -25.16 -22.44
N VAL A 634 12.55 -23.88 -22.31
CA VAL A 634 13.68 -23.46 -21.45
C VAL A 634 13.50 -23.90 -20.00
N ASP A 635 12.29 -23.86 -19.44
CA ASP A 635 11.98 -24.34 -18.09
C ASP A 635 12.36 -25.81 -17.88
N CYS A 636 11.99 -26.68 -18.82
CA CYS A 636 12.28 -28.11 -18.76
C CYS A 636 13.78 -28.37 -18.85
N PHE A 637 14.50 -27.60 -19.67
CA PHE A 637 15.96 -27.70 -19.76
C PHE A 637 16.66 -27.21 -18.48
N LEU A 638 16.19 -26.10 -17.88
CA LEU A 638 16.72 -25.61 -16.61
C LEU A 638 16.44 -26.60 -15.46
N LEU A 639 15.22 -27.15 -15.39
CA LEU A 639 14.84 -28.18 -14.42
C LEU A 639 15.72 -29.43 -14.55
N TRP A 640 15.91 -29.91 -15.78
CA TRP A 640 16.79 -31.05 -16.06
C TRP A 640 18.20 -30.81 -15.52
N ASN A 641 18.79 -29.65 -15.79
CA ASN A 641 20.14 -29.32 -15.32
C ASN A 641 20.21 -29.12 -13.79
N LEU A 642 19.26 -28.38 -13.20
CA LEU A 642 19.20 -28.15 -11.75
C LEU A 642 19.06 -29.46 -10.96
N THR A 643 18.32 -30.43 -11.50
CA THR A 643 18.13 -31.75 -10.86
C THR A 643 19.22 -32.76 -11.20
N GLY A 644 20.25 -32.37 -11.95
CA GLY A 644 21.34 -33.26 -12.37
C GLY A 644 20.89 -34.38 -13.31
N GLY A 645 19.93 -34.09 -14.19
CA GLY A 645 19.41 -35.01 -15.20
C GLY A 645 18.38 -36.02 -14.70
N LYS A 646 17.76 -35.75 -13.54
CA LYS A 646 16.81 -36.69 -12.90
C LYS A 646 15.37 -36.45 -13.33
N VAL A 647 15.00 -35.20 -13.61
CA VAL A 647 13.60 -34.80 -13.87
C VAL A 647 13.46 -34.23 -15.27
N HIS A 648 12.62 -34.85 -16.09
CA HIS A 648 12.24 -34.40 -17.43
C HIS A 648 10.76 -34.02 -17.42
N ALA A 649 10.47 -32.80 -16.96
CA ALA A 649 9.11 -32.29 -16.78
C ALA A 649 9.00 -30.81 -17.18
N THR A 650 7.78 -30.38 -17.48
CA THR A 650 7.38 -29.00 -17.74
C THR A 650 6.05 -28.71 -17.03
N ASP A 651 5.65 -27.45 -16.93
CA ASP A 651 4.32 -27.09 -16.41
C ASP A 651 3.29 -26.94 -17.53
N ALA A 652 2.00 -26.97 -17.17
CA ALA A 652 0.89 -26.86 -18.09
C ALA A 652 0.92 -25.58 -18.95
N SER A 653 1.39 -24.45 -18.41
CA SER A 653 1.45 -23.18 -19.14
C SER A 653 2.52 -23.18 -20.23
N ASN A 654 3.72 -23.74 -19.98
CA ASN A 654 4.76 -23.89 -21.00
C ASN A 654 4.37 -24.96 -22.04
N ALA A 655 3.82 -26.10 -21.60
CA ALA A 655 3.32 -27.15 -22.50
C ALA A 655 2.28 -26.61 -23.49
N ALA A 656 1.37 -25.75 -23.03
CA ALA A 656 0.35 -25.09 -23.86
C ALA A 656 0.93 -24.26 -25.02
N ARG A 657 2.22 -23.92 -25.00
CA ARG A 657 2.89 -23.09 -26.02
C ARG A 657 3.59 -23.89 -27.12
N THR A 658 3.55 -25.21 -27.02
CA THR A 658 4.32 -26.10 -27.90
C THR A 658 3.66 -26.36 -29.25
N MET A 659 2.34 -26.11 -29.38
CA MET A 659 1.50 -26.50 -30.53
C MET A 659 1.28 -28.03 -30.68
N VAL A 660 1.71 -28.84 -29.73
CA VAL A 660 1.46 -30.30 -29.69
C VAL A 660 0.79 -30.78 -28.40
N TYR A 661 0.55 -29.87 -27.45
CA TYR A 661 -0.22 -30.15 -26.24
C TYR A 661 -1.69 -29.75 -26.43
N ASN A 662 -2.60 -30.69 -26.22
CA ASN A 662 -4.03 -30.43 -26.24
C ASN A 662 -4.45 -29.79 -24.92
N ILE A 663 -4.72 -28.48 -24.93
CA ILE A 663 -4.99 -27.73 -23.68
C ILE A 663 -6.37 -28.05 -23.10
N ILE A 664 -7.30 -28.60 -23.89
CA ILE A 664 -8.64 -29.01 -23.44
C ILE A 664 -8.58 -30.36 -22.74
N LYS A 665 -7.78 -31.29 -23.27
CA LYS A 665 -7.63 -32.65 -22.72
C LYS A 665 -6.53 -32.77 -21.67
N GLY A 666 -5.62 -31.80 -21.59
CA GLY A 666 -4.48 -31.83 -20.68
C GLY A 666 -3.45 -32.92 -21.01
N GLN A 667 -3.14 -33.12 -22.30
CA GLN A 667 -2.20 -34.17 -22.73
C GLN A 667 -1.52 -33.84 -24.07
N TRP A 668 -0.37 -34.44 -24.35
CA TRP A 668 0.24 -34.44 -25.68
C TRP A 668 -0.73 -35.09 -26.71
N ASP A 669 -0.96 -34.42 -27.84
CA ASP A 669 -1.98 -34.83 -28.80
C ASP A 669 -1.39 -35.68 -29.94
N LYS A 670 -1.79 -36.94 -30.02
CA LYS A 670 -1.24 -37.90 -31.01
C LYS A 670 -1.38 -37.43 -32.46
N GLU A 671 -2.50 -36.81 -32.82
CA GLU A 671 -2.71 -36.33 -34.20
C GLU A 671 -1.85 -35.10 -34.51
N LEU A 672 -1.57 -34.25 -33.52
CA LEU A 672 -0.60 -33.15 -33.69
C LEU A 672 0.83 -33.69 -33.78
N LEU A 673 1.19 -34.69 -32.98
CA LEU A 673 2.50 -35.35 -33.06
C LEU A 673 2.71 -36.03 -34.41
N GLU A 674 1.71 -36.71 -34.95
CA GLU A 674 1.75 -37.28 -36.31
C GLU A 674 1.87 -36.18 -37.38
N LEU A 675 1.12 -35.07 -37.24
CA LEU A 675 1.16 -33.95 -38.17
C LEU A 675 2.56 -33.32 -38.27
N PHE A 676 3.21 -33.11 -37.13
CA PHE A 676 4.55 -32.52 -37.06
C PHE A 676 5.67 -33.56 -37.12
N ASP A 677 5.33 -34.85 -37.22
CA ASP A 677 6.27 -35.97 -37.21
C ASP A 677 7.23 -35.87 -36.00
N ILE A 678 6.67 -35.91 -34.79
CA ILE A 678 7.41 -35.78 -33.52
C ILE A 678 7.23 -37.06 -32.68
N PRO A 679 8.31 -37.78 -32.32
CA PRO A 679 8.22 -38.94 -31.44
C PRO A 679 7.73 -38.57 -30.04
N GLU A 680 6.69 -39.24 -29.53
CA GLU A 680 6.16 -38.99 -28.18
C GLU A 680 7.20 -39.23 -27.08
N ALA A 681 8.15 -40.15 -27.30
CA ALA A 681 9.18 -40.54 -26.34
C ALA A 681 10.17 -39.42 -25.93
N MET A 682 10.23 -38.32 -26.69
CA MET A 682 11.10 -37.18 -26.37
C MET A 682 10.42 -36.09 -25.53
N LEU A 683 9.09 -36.17 -25.33
CA LEU A 683 8.32 -35.11 -24.68
C LEU A 683 8.40 -35.21 -23.15
N PRO A 684 8.43 -34.08 -22.43
CA PRO A 684 8.46 -34.08 -20.97
C PRO A 684 7.11 -34.48 -20.36
N GLU A 685 7.14 -34.92 -19.10
CA GLU A 685 5.91 -35.01 -18.31
C GLU A 685 5.36 -33.60 -18.02
N VAL A 686 4.04 -33.42 -18.10
CA VAL A 686 3.40 -32.13 -17.81
C VAL A 686 2.80 -32.16 -16.40
N LYS A 687 3.14 -31.17 -15.58
CA LYS A 687 2.67 -31.00 -14.19
C LYS A 687 1.85 -29.73 -14.01
N ASP A 688 1.22 -29.61 -12.83
CA ASP A 688 0.62 -28.36 -12.36
C ASP A 688 1.68 -27.27 -12.16
N ASN A 689 1.25 -26.02 -12.11
CA ASN A 689 2.15 -24.87 -11.91
C ASN A 689 2.77 -24.84 -10.51
N CYS A 690 2.10 -25.44 -9.52
CA CYS A 690 2.61 -25.72 -8.18
C CYS A 690 2.78 -27.24 -8.05
N HIS A 691 4.02 -27.70 -7.96
CA HIS A 691 4.33 -29.13 -7.86
C HIS A 691 5.71 -29.34 -7.24
N ASP A 692 5.95 -30.51 -6.66
CA ASP A 692 7.31 -30.96 -6.33
C ASP A 692 8.02 -31.40 -7.62
N PHE A 693 8.80 -30.50 -8.21
CA PHE A 693 9.61 -30.78 -9.39
C PHE A 693 10.95 -31.44 -9.06
N GLY A 694 11.19 -31.79 -7.80
CA GLY A 694 12.44 -32.36 -7.30
C GLY A 694 13.41 -31.31 -6.72
N MET A 695 14.56 -31.81 -6.26
CA MET A 695 15.58 -31.01 -5.60
C MET A 695 16.62 -30.49 -6.60
N ALA A 696 16.85 -29.19 -6.57
CA ALA A 696 18.02 -28.57 -7.19
C ALA A 696 19.27 -28.91 -6.38
N ASP A 697 20.35 -29.27 -7.07
CA ASP A 697 21.68 -29.45 -6.49
C ASP A 697 22.60 -28.32 -6.95
N ILE A 698 22.72 -27.28 -6.13
CA ILE A 698 23.51 -26.08 -6.45
C ILE A 698 24.24 -25.58 -5.21
N CYS A 699 25.53 -25.23 -5.35
CA CYS A 699 26.40 -24.84 -4.23
C CYS A 699 26.46 -25.83 -3.05
N GLY A 700 26.19 -27.12 -3.28
CA GLY A 700 26.14 -28.13 -2.21
C GLY A 700 24.87 -28.06 -1.35
N GLN A 701 23.89 -27.24 -1.74
CA GLN A 701 22.57 -27.15 -1.12
C GLN A 701 21.56 -27.99 -1.93
N GLN A 702 20.58 -28.55 -1.22
CA GLN A 702 19.44 -29.23 -1.83
C GLN A 702 18.20 -28.37 -1.59
N ILE A 703 17.69 -27.74 -2.65
CA ILE A 703 16.58 -26.80 -2.56
C ILE A 703 15.42 -27.31 -3.42
N LEU A 704 14.21 -27.32 -2.87
CA LEU A 704 13.03 -27.80 -3.58
C LEU A 704 12.69 -26.85 -4.74
N ILE A 705 12.49 -27.39 -5.94
CA ILE A 705 11.89 -26.66 -7.05
C ILE A 705 10.38 -26.89 -6.98
N ALA A 706 9.64 -25.85 -6.63
CA ALA A 706 8.26 -25.98 -6.16
C ALA A 706 7.22 -25.27 -7.06
N GLY A 707 7.67 -24.46 -8.01
CA GLY A 707 6.79 -23.70 -8.91
C GLY A 707 7.40 -23.50 -10.28
N MET A 708 6.56 -23.57 -11.32
CA MET A 708 6.98 -23.36 -12.71
C MET A 708 5.89 -22.69 -13.53
N ALA A 709 6.24 -21.69 -14.34
CA ALA A 709 5.33 -21.08 -15.31
C ALA A 709 6.08 -20.31 -16.41
N GLY A 710 5.51 -20.25 -17.62
CA GLY A 710 6.01 -19.39 -18.68
C GLY A 710 5.98 -17.90 -18.28
N ASP A 711 6.92 -17.10 -18.76
CA ASP A 711 7.15 -15.72 -18.32
C ASP A 711 5.92 -14.81 -18.24
N GLN A 712 5.05 -14.82 -19.26
CA GLN A 712 3.85 -13.98 -19.28
C GLN A 712 2.73 -14.52 -18.38
N GLN A 713 2.66 -15.84 -18.20
CA GLN A 713 1.76 -16.47 -17.24
C GLN A 713 2.21 -16.22 -15.81
N ALA A 714 3.51 -16.37 -15.54
CA ALA A 714 4.12 -15.99 -14.27
C ALA A 714 3.87 -14.50 -13.99
N ALA A 715 4.04 -13.60 -14.96
CA ALA A 715 3.69 -12.19 -14.79
C ALA A 715 2.21 -11.97 -14.44
N SER A 716 1.30 -12.80 -14.97
CA SER A 716 -0.13 -12.71 -14.64
C SER A 716 -0.40 -13.16 -13.20
N VAL A 717 0.29 -14.19 -12.71
CA VAL A 717 0.26 -14.62 -11.30
C VAL A 717 0.90 -13.57 -10.39
N GLY A 718 2.05 -13.02 -10.76
CA GLY A 718 2.76 -11.98 -10.01
C GLY A 718 2.00 -10.65 -9.95
N GLN A 719 1.19 -10.37 -10.96
CA GLN A 719 0.22 -9.27 -10.96
C GLN A 719 -1.10 -9.64 -10.26
N ALA A 720 -1.23 -10.82 -9.65
CA ALA A 720 -2.45 -11.30 -8.99
C ALA A 720 -3.72 -11.21 -9.88
N CYS A 721 -3.60 -11.52 -11.17
CA CYS A 721 -4.72 -11.51 -12.12
C CYS A 721 -5.54 -12.81 -12.04
N PHE A 722 -6.19 -13.04 -10.90
CA PHE A 722 -6.90 -14.31 -10.63
C PHE A 722 -8.41 -14.28 -10.93
N GLU A 723 -8.99 -13.11 -11.20
CA GLU A 723 -10.40 -12.96 -11.56
C GLU A 723 -10.63 -12.90 -13.08
N GLU A 724 -11.76 -13.43 -13.54
CA GLU A 724 -12.18 -13.35 -14.94
C GLU A 724 -12.26 -11.90 -15.44
N GLY A 725 -11.66 -11.63 -16.59
CA GLY A 725 -11.60 -10.30 -17.20
C GLY A 725 -10.50 -9.39 -16.65
N MET A 726 -9.75 -9.82 -15.62
CA MET A 726 -8.51 -9.12 -15.26
C MET A 726 -7.47 -9.30 -16.36
N VAL A 727 -6.78 -8.20 -16.67
CA VAL A 727 -5.76 -8.18 -17.72
C VAL A 727 -4.45 -7.69 -17.15
N LYS A 728 -3.42 -8.47 -17.42
CA LYS A 728 -2.01 -8.12 -17.25
C LYS A 728 -1.47 -7.66 -18.61
N SER A 729 -0.70 -6.57 -18.66
CA SER A 729 -0.02 -6.12 -19.89
C SER A 729 1.42 -5.66 -19.63
N THR A 730 2.39 -6.18 -20.38
CA THR A 730 3.81 -5.78 -20.29
C THR A 730 4.12 -4.76 -21.38
N TYR A 731 4.52 -3.53 -21.06
CA TYR A 731 4.93 -2.51 -22.05
C TYR A 731 6.46 -2.39 -22.14
N GLY A 732 7.07 -3.34 -22.85
CA GLY A 732 8.49 -3.33 -23.22
C GLY A 732 8.70 -2.84 -24.66
N THR A 733 9.64 -3.45 -25.40
CA THR A 733 9.86 -3.19 -26.84
C THR A 733 8.55 -3.36 -27.64
N GLY A 734 7.85 -4.45 -27.41
CA GLY A 734 6.45 -4.67 -27.77
C GLY A 734 5.56 -4.65 -26.53
N CYS A 735 4.30 -5.03 -26.70
CA CYS A 735 3.37 -5.21 -25.60
C CYS A 735 2.67 -6.56 -25.66
N PHE A 736 2.65 -7.27 -24.54
CA PHE A 736 2.01 -8.59 -24.40
C PHE A 736 0.94 -8.49 -23.32
N ALA A 737 -0.31 -8.74 -23.71
CA ALA A 737 -1.44 -8.71 -22.80
C ALA A 737 -2.06 -10.11 -22.66
N LEU A 738 -2.33 -10.51 -21.42
CA LEU A 738 -3.04 -11.73 -21.07
C LEU A 738 -4.28 -11.38 -20.26
N MET A 739 -5.44 -11.84 -20.72
CA MET A 739 -6.71 -11.75 -19.99
C MET A 739 -7.05 -13.11 -19.41
N ASN A 740 -7.29 -13.17 -18.10
CA ASN A 740 -7.86 -14.35 -17.45
C ASN A 740 -9.31 -14.55 -17.92
N ILE A 741 -9.66 -15.75 -18.37
CA ILE A 741 -11.01 -16.08 -18.87
C ILE A 741 -11.68 -17.23 -18.10
N GLY A 742 -11.13 -17.61 -16.95
CA GLY A 742 -11.66 -18.68 -16.10
C GLY A 742 -11.42 -20.07 -16.68
N GLU A 743 -12.29 -21.02 -16.33
CA GLU A 743 -12.10 -22.45 -16.63
C GLU A 743 -12.62 -22.86 -18.02
N GLU A 744 -13.26 -21.95 -18.75
CA GLU A 744 -13.86 -22.25 -20.05
C GLU A 744 -12.90 -21.93 -21.20
N PHE A 745 -12.54 -22.96 -21.98
CA PHE A 745 -11.80 -22.75 -23.23
C PHE A 745 -12.67 -21.97 -24.24
N LYS A 746 -12.15 -20.83 -24.72
CA LYS A 746 -12.80 -20.01 -25.75
C LYS A 746 -11.87 -19.85 -26.96
N ALA A 747 -12.21 -20.47 -28.09
CA ALA A 747 -11.46 -20.30 -29.33
C ALA A 747 -11.63 -18.88 -29.89
N SER A 748 -10.50 -18.24 -30.24
CA SER A 748 -10.52 -16.89 -30.79
C SER A 748 -11.15 -16.82 -32.20
N LYS A 749 -11.96 -15.79 -32.44
CA LYS A 749 -12.45 -15.39 -33.77
C LYS A 749 -11.72 -14.15 -34.30
N ASN A 750 -10.94 -13.49 -33.46
CA ASN A 750 -10.13 -12.31 -33.78
C ASN A 750 -8.62 -12.61 -33.89
N LYS A 751 -8.27 -13.88 -34.11
CA LYS A 751 -6.88 -14.38 -34.25
C LYS A 751 -5.99 -14.06 -33.03
N LEU A 752 -6.58 -14.07 -31.85
CA LEU A 752 -5.88 -14.11 -30.56
C LEU A 752 -5.47 -15.55 -30.24
N LEU A 753 -4.67 -15.71 -29.20
CA LEU A 753 -4.21 -17.02 -28.73
C LEU A 753 -4.96 -17.39 -27.46
N THR A 754 -5.62 -18.55 -27.45
CA THR A 754 -6.17 -19.11 -26.21
C THR A 754 -5.11 -20.02 -25.60
N THR A 755 -4.82 -19.86 -24.32
CA THR A 755 -3.72 -20.58 -23.66
C THR A 755 -4.07 -20.91 -22.22
N ILE A 756 -3.25 -21.71 -21.56
CA ILE A 756 -3.37 -21.95 -20.12
C ILE A 756 -2.69 -20.78 -19.39
N ALA A 757 -3.42 -20.14 -18.48
CA ALA A 757 -2.88 -19.12 -17.57
C ALA A 757 -2.12 -19.80 -16.44
N TYR A 758 -2.75 -20.76 -15.78
CA TYR A 758 -2.18 -21.61 -14.74
C TYR A 758 -3.10 -22.82 -14.48
N GLN A 759 -2.56 -23.86 -13.86
CA GLN A 759 -3.23 -25.09 -13.50
C GLN A 759 -2.84 -25.49 -12.06
N PHE A 760 -3.84 -25.75 -11.22
CA PHE A 760 -3.66 -26.17 -9.83
C PHE A 760 -4.57 -27.36 -9.54
N ASP A 761 -4.03 -28.43 -8.95
CA ASP A 761 -4.76 -29.67 -8.64
C ASP A 761 -5.51 -30.22 -9.87
N GLY A 762 -4.91 -30.10 -11.05
CA GLY A 762 -5.51 -30.47 -12.34
C GLY A 762 -6.64 -29.54 -12.86
N GLN A 763 -6.99 -28.48 -12.13
CA GLN A 763 -7.97 -27.48 -12.56
C GLN A 763 -7.30 -26.39 -13.40
N VAL A 764 -7.70 -26.28 -14.67
CA VAL A 764 -7.12 -25.33 -15.63
C VAL A 764 -7.85 -23.98 -15.57
N THR A 765 -7.09 -22.90 -15.43
CA THR A 765 -7.55 -21.56 -15.77
C THR A 765 -6.95 -21.14 -17.11
N TYR A 766 -7.80 -20.71 -18.05
CA TYR A 766 -7.39 -20.25 -19.36
C TYR A 766 -7.16 -18.74 -19.39
N ALA A 767 -6.35 -18.32 -20.35
CA ALA A 767 -6.20 -16.93 -20.74
C ALA A 767 -6.36 -16.76 -22.24
N VAL A 768 -6.73 -15.54 -22.64
CA VAL A 768 -6.55 -15.07 -24.02
C VAL A 768 -5.38 -14.11 -24.05
N GLU A 769 -4.44 -14.38 -24.95
CA GLU A 769 -3.24 -13.61 -25.16
C GLU A 769 -3.31 -12.87 -26.50
N GLY A 770 -2.80 -11.64 -26.50
CA GLY A 770 -2.52 -10.91 -27.72
C GLY A 770 -1.32 -9.98 -27.55
N SER A 771 -0.74 -9.62 -28.69
CA SER A 771 0.49 -8.84 -28.74
C SER A 771 0.38 -7.64 -29.65
N ILE A 772 1.01 -6.55 -29.21
CA ILE A 772 1.27 -5.33 -29.96
C ILE A 772 2.77 -5.37 -30.26
N PHE A 773 3.15 -5.49 -31.53
CA PHE A 773 4.55 -5.72 -31.89
C PHE A 773 5.47 -4.55 -31.56
N VAL A 774 4.94 -3.33 -31.60
CA VAL A 774 5.72 -2.11 -31.35
C VAL A 774 5.02 -1.28 -30.29
N ALA A 775 5.65 -1.21 -29.11
CA ALA A 775 5.27 -0.32 -28.03
C ALA A 775 6.44 0.62 -27.68
N GLY A 776 7.32 0.22 -26.76
CA GLY A 776 8.51 0.97 -26.38
C GLY A 776 9.47 1.21 -27.54
N ALA A 777 9.51 0.31 -28.53
CA ALA A 777 10.28 0.50 -29.75
C ALA A 777 9.90 1.77 -30.53
N ALA A 778 8.65 2.25 -30.44
CA ALA A 778 8.27 3.51 -31.07
C ALA A 778 8.97 4.71 -30.41
N ILE A 779 9.09 4.70 -29.08
CA ILE A 779 9.77 5.75 -28.31
C ILE A 779 11.29 5.66 -28.51
N GLN A 780 11.85 4.43 -28.53
CA GLN A 780 13.26 4.21 -28.86
C GLN A 780 13.60 4.71 -30.26
N TRP A 781 12.74 4.46 -31.25
CA TRP A 781 12.97 4.95 -32.61
C TRP A 781 12.96 6.49 -32.68
N LEU A 782 12.07 7.16 -31.94
CA LEU A 782 12.09 8.63 -31.86
C LEU A 782 13.37 9.17 -31.21
N ARG A 783 13.92 8.46 -30.22
CA ARG A 783 15.18 8.79 -29.55
C ARG A 783 16.38 8.54 -30.46
N ASP A 784 16.54 7.32 -30.95
CA ASP A 784 17.77 6.85 -31.59
C ASP A 784 17.86 7.23 -33.07
N ASN A 785 16.73 7.28 -33.78
CA ASN A 785 16.70 7.49 -35.23
C ASN A 785 16.25 8.89 -35.63
N LEU A 786 15.36 9.52 -34.86
CA LEU A 786 14.93 10.91 -35.10
C LEU A 786 15.58 11.92 -34.17
N GLU A 787 16.29 11.48 -33.14
CA GLU A 787 17.02 12.34 -32.19
C GLU A 787 16.13 13.43 -31.57
N PHE A 788 14.86 13.08 -31.26
CA PHE A 788 13.93 14.05 -30.68
C PHE A 788 14.28 14.41 -29.23
N PHE A 789 14.90 13.47 -28.51
CA PHE A 789 15.36 13.53 -27.12
C PHE A 789 16.50 12.53 -26.93
N GLU A 790 17.32 12.72 -25.89
CA GLU A 790 18.49 11.87 -25.61
C GLU A 790 18.13 10.67 -24.72
N ASP A 791 17.25 10.88 -23.72
CA ASP A 791 16.71 9.84 -22.86
C ASP A 791 15.21 9.63 -23.09
N ALA A 792 14.77 8.37 -23.14
CA ALA A 792 13.35 8.02 -23.28
C ALA A 792 12.46 8.64 -22.18
N LYS A 793 13.00 8.93 -20.99
CA LYS A 793 12.28 9.61 -19.89
C LYS A 793 11.84 11.02 -20.25
N GLU A 794 12.57 11.70 -21.14
CA GLU A 794 12.22 13.05 -21.59
C GLU A 794 10.92 13.08 -22.42
N SER A 795 10.49 11.93 -22.96
CA SER A 795 9.27 11.82 -23.76
C SER A 795 8.02 12.29 -23.00
N GLU A 796 7.96 12.09 -21.67
CA GLU A 796 6.84 12.55 -20.83
C GLU A 796 6.77 14.08 -20.76
N ALA A 797 7.88 14.73 -20.43
CA ALA A 797 7.95 16.19 -20.36
C ALA A 797 7.64 16.82 -21.73
N LEU A 798 8.13 16.20 -22.81
CA LEU A 798 7.85 16.66 -24.17
C LEU A 798 6.36 16.53 -24.52
N ALA A 799 5.72 15.40 -24.19
CA ALA A 799 4.30 15.20 -24.43
C ALA A 799 3.40 16.16 -23.62
N ASN A 800 3.79 16.46 -22.38
CA ASN A 800 3.09 17.40 -21.51
C ASN A 800 3.32 18.87 -21.88
N SER A 801 4.34 19.19 -22.68
CA SER A 801 4.61 20.56 -23.15
C SER A 801 3.58 21.09 -24.16
N VAL A 802 2.75 20.21 -24.72
CA VAL A 802 1.66 20.53 -25.65
C VAL A 802 0.31 20.12 -25.06
N LYS A 803 -0.74 20.86 -25.39
CA LYS A 803 -2.09 20.66 -24.82
C LYS A 803 -2.78 19.40 -25.34
N ASP A 804 -2.57 19.07 -26.60
CA ASP A 804 -3.13 17.92 -27.31
C ASP A 804 -2.17 17.45 -28.41
N ASN A 805 -2.59 16.49 -29.22
CA ASN A 805 -1.79 15.94 -30.32
C ASN A 805 -1.86 16.78 -31.61
N ASN A 806 -2.64 17.86 -31.66
CA ASN A 806 -2.85 18.70 -32.84
C ASN A 806 -3.20 17.90 -34.12
N ASP A 807 -4.11 16.92 -33.99
CA ASP A 807 -4.51 15.97 -35.04
C ASP A 807 -3.38 15.09 -35.59
N VAL A 808 -2.21 15.05 -34.94
CA VAL A 808 -1.10 14.16 -35.29
C VAL A 808 -1.34 12.77 -34.72
N TYR A 809 -1.31 11.76 -35.59
CA TYR A 809 -1.42 10.35 -35.20
C TYR A 809 -0.20 9.57 -35.66
N PHE A 810 0.26 8.66 -34.82
CA PHE A 810 1.37 7.77 -35.13
C PHE A 810 0.87 6.32 -35.10
N ILE A 811 0.90 5.65 -36.24
CA ILE A 811 0.67 4.22 -36.37
C ILE A 811 2.05 3.54 -36.38
N PRO A 812 2.48 2.88 -35.28
CA PRO A 812 3.86 2.39 -35.15
C PRO A 812 4.06 1.01 -35.80
N ALA A 813 3.58 0.82 -37.02
CA ALA A 813 3.62 -0.46 -37.75
C ALA A 813 4.98 -0.75 -38.43
N PHE A 814 6.10 -0.60 -37.72
CA PHE A 814 7.45 -0.83 -38.29
C PHE A 814 7.64 -2.29 -38.76
N THR A 815 7.02 -3.22 -38.04
CA THR A 815 7.02 -4.66 -38.31
C THR A 815 5.63 -5.18 -38.66
N GLY A 816 4.77 -4.31 -39.22
CA GLY A 816 3.36 -4.61 -39.44
C GLY A 816 2.48 -4.36 -38.20
N LEU A 817 1.19 -4.64 -38.33
CA LEU A 817 0.21 -4.54 -37.24
C LEU A 817 -0.19 -5.94 -36.77
N GLY A 818 -0.13 -6.15 -35.45
CA GLY A 818 -0.61 -7.36 -34.76
C GLY A 818 -2.13 -7.41 -34.64
N ALA A 819 -2.64 -8.10 -33.61
CA ALA A 819 -4.07 -8.17 -33.36
C ALA A 819 -4.68 -6.78 -33.10
N PRO A 820 -5.92 -6.50 -33.57
CA PRO A 820 -6.80 -7.37 -34.35
C PRO A 820 -6.55 -7.36 -35.87
N TYR A 821 -5.66 -6.49 -36.36
CA TYR A 821 -5.51 -6.24 -37.81
C TYR A 821 -4.78 -7.33 -38.57
N TRP A 822 -3.75 -7.93 -37.95
CA TRP A 822 -2.93 -9.01 -38.51
C TRP A 822 -2.44 -8.73 -39.94
N ASN A 823 -1.87 -7.54 -40.15
CA ASN A 823 -1.33 -7.14 -41.43
C ASN A 823 0.19 -6.97 -41.36
N PRO A 824 0.98 -7.99 -41.74
CA PRO A 824 2.44 -7.91 -41.74
C PRO A 824 2.99 -6.97 -42.82
N LYS A 825 2.16 -6.56 -43.79
CA LYS A 825 2.54 -5.60 -44.84
C LYS A 825 2.33 -4.15 -44.43
N ALA A 826 1.55 -3.88 -43.39
CA ALA A 826 1.36 -2.53 -42.87
C ALA A 826 2.71 -1.88 -42.54
N LYS A 827 2.79 -0.56 -42.74
CA LYS A 827 4.01 0.23 -42.52
C LYS A 827 3.72 1.36 -41.55
N ALA A 828 4.73 1.72 -40.77
CA ALA A 828 4.61 2.83 -39.85
C ALA A 828 4.25 4.12 -40.57
N ALA A 829 3.38 4.94 -39.98
CA ALA A 829 2.93 6.20 -40.55
C ALA A 829 2.73 7.25 -39.47
N ILE A 830 3.16 8.48 -39.75
CA ILE A 830 2.79 9.68 -38.98
C ILE A 830 1.89 10.51 -39.88
N THR A 831 0.65 10.74 -39.47
CA THR A 831 -0.36 11.45 -40.25
C THR A 831 -0.84 12.69 -39.52
N GLY A 832 -1.50 13.62 -40.24
CA GLY A 832 -2.10 14.82 -39.66
C GLY A 832 -1.14 15.99 -39.38
N LEU A 833 0.11 15.93 -39.87
CA LEU A 833 1.06 17.04 -39.70
C LEU A 833 0.56 18.35 -40.34
N SER A 834 0.66 19.44 -39.58
CA SER A 834 0.37 20.81 -39.98
C SER A 834 1.60 21.71 -39.75
N ARG A 835 1.52 23.00 -40.14
CA ARG A 835 2.61 23.97 -39.88
C ARG A 835 2.87 24.22 -38.39
N GLU A 836 1.92 23.87 -37.53
CA GLU A 836 1.99 24.05 -36.08
C GLU A 836 2.49 22.79 -35.36
N SER A 837 2.60 21.66 -36.07
CA SER A 837 3.13 20.41 -35.52
C SER A 837 4.62 20.58 -35.14
N THR A 838 4.98 20.03 -34.00
CA THR A 838 6.34 20.08 -33.45
C THR A 838 6.79 18.68 -33.05
N LYS A 839 8.07 18.51 -32.70
CA LYS A 839 8.58 17.24 -32.16
C LYS A 839 7.82 16.77 -30.91
N ALA A 840 7.30 17.70 -30.11
CA ALA A 840 6.46 17.41 -28.94
C ALA A 840 5.14 16.74 -29.34
N HIS A 841 4.45 17.23 -30.38
CA HIS A 841 3.21 16.63 -30.88
C HIS A 841 3.42 15.20 -31.42
N ILE A 842 4.52 14.96 -32.13
CA ILE A 842 4.84 13.61 -32.65
C ILE A 842 5.20 12.65 -31.50
N THR A 843 5.96 13.12 -30.52
CA THR A 843 6.32 12.32 -29.33
C THR A 843 5.08 11.97 -28.51
N ARG A 844 4.18 12.94 -28.32
CA ARG A 844 2.87 12.72 -27.71
C ARG A 844 2.06 11.67 -28.49
N ALA A 845 1.95 11.82 -29.82
CA ALA A 845 1.23 10.88 -30.67
C ALA A 845 1.80 9.44 -30.58
N ALA A 846 3.12 9.30 -30.39
CA ALA A 846 3.76 7.99 -30.17
C ALA A 846 3.35 7.33 -28.84
N LEU A 847 3.20 8.12 -27.76
CA LEU A 847 2.71 7.63 -26.47
C LEU A 847 1.20 7.33 -26.54
N GLU A 848 0.42 8.22 -27.16
CA GLU A 848 -1.02 8.04 -27.36
C GLU A 848 -1.33 6.78 -28.21
N ALA A 849 -0.48 6.47 -29.20
CA ALA A 849 -0.58 5.25 -30.01
C ALA A 849 -0.60 3.97 -29.17
N GLN A 850 0.05 3.96 -28.00
CA GLN A 850 0.06 2.78 -27.13
C GLN A 850 -1.32 2.52 -26.53
N ALA A 851 -2.02 3.59 -26.16
CA ALA A 851 -3.39 3.49 -25.70
C ALA A 851 -4.35 3.05 -26.79
N PHE A 852 -4.18 3.58 -28.01
CA PHE A 852 -5.02 3.18 -29.15
C PHE A 852 -4.83 1.72 -29.55
N GLN A 853 -3.57 1.27 -29.69
CA GLN A 853 -3.28 -0.13 -30.00
C GLN A 853 -3.79 -1.06 -28.87
N THR A 854 -3.67 -0.65 -27.62
CA THR A 854 -4.23 -1.42 -26.49
C THR A 854 -5.76 -1.45 -26.56
N TYR A 855 -6.42 -0.37 -26.94
CA TYR A 855 -7.86 -0.34 -27.11
C TYR A 855 -8.33 -1.32 -28.18
N ASP A 856 -7.68 -1.36 -29.34
CA ASP A 856 -8.03 -2.32 -30.40
C ASP A 856 -7.85 -3.76 -29.92
N LEU A 857 -6.79 -4.01 -29.14
CA LEU A 857 -6.55 -5.32 -28.55
C LEU A 857 -7.62 -5.70 -27.52
N MET A 858 -7.99 -4.79 -26.61
CA MET A 858 -9.05 -5.03 -25.62
C MET A 858 -10.42 -5.20 -26.29
N TYR A 859 -10.66 -4.51 -27.41
CA TYR A 859 -11.86 -4.72 -28.23
C TYR A 859 -11.89 -6.14 -28.82
N ALA A 860 -10.75 -6.65 -29.28
CA ALA A 860 -10.63 -8.04 -29.73
C ALA A 860 -10.89 -9.03 -28.59
N PHE A 861 -10.32 -8.78 -27.40
CA PHE A 861 -10.52 -9.60 -26.20
C PHE A 861 -12.00 -9.68 -25.84
N LYS A 862 -12.68 -8.53 -25.80
CA LYS A 862 -14.12 -8.44 -25.51
C LYS A 862 -14.95 -9.24 -26.52
N ASN A 863 -14.66 -9.14 -27.80
CA ASN A 863 -15.41 -9.85 -28.84
C ASN A 863 -15.25 -11.36 -28.78
N ASP A 864 -14.08 -11.85 -28.35
CA ASP A 864 -13.83 -13.29 -28.22
C ASP A 864 -14.31 -13.88 -26.90
N THR A 865 -14.26 -13.11 -25.81
CA THR A 865 -14.49 -13.63 -24.47
C THR A 865 -15.83 -13.23 -23.85
N GLY A 866 -16.39 -12.10 -24.30
CA GLY A 866 -17.54 -11.44 -23.67
C GLY A 866 -17.19 -10.58 -22.45
N PHE A 867 -15.93 -10.60 -21.98
CA PHE A 867 -15.53 -9.84 -20.80
C PHE A 867 -15.16 -8.40 -21.16
N GLU A 868 -15.63 -7.46 -20.33
CA GLU A 868 -15.16 -6.07 -20.35
C GLU A 868 -14.02 -5.90 -19.36
N ILE A 869 -12.96 -5.22 -19.78
CA ILE A 869 -11.85 -4.90 -18.90
C ILE A 869 -12.27 -3.84 -17.87
N LYS A 870 -12.17 -4.19 -16.58
CA LYS A 870 -12.38 -3.25 -15.46
C LYS A 870 -11.09 -2.64 -14.96
N THR A 871 -10.05 -3.46 -14.91
CA THR A 871 -8.72 -3.10 -14.43
C THR A 871 -7.68 -3.68 -15.37
N LEU A 872 -6.74 -2.84 -15.79
CA LEU A 872 -5.54 -3.20 -16.53
C LEU A 872 -4.32 -3.03 -15.62
N ARG A 873 -3.68 -4.14 -15.25
CA ARG A 873 -2.41 -4.11 -14.52
C ARG A 873 -1.27 -4.07 -15.52
N ILE A 874 -0.43 -3.05 -15.43
CA ILE A 874 0.64 -2.81 -16.38
C ILE A 874 2.00 -2.85 -15.69
N ASP A 875 3.02 -3.28 -16.42
CA ASP A 875 4.42 -3.14 -16.04
C ASP A 875 5.28 -2.95 -17.30
N GLY A 876 6.61 -2.96 -17.16
CA GLY A 876 7.56 -2.67 -18.23
C GLY A 876 7.97 -1.20 -18.29
N GLY A 877 8.99 -0.91 -19.10
CA GLY A 877 9.67 0.39 -19.08
C GLY A 877 8.76 1.59 -19.37
N LEU A 878 7.75 1.44 -20.24
CA LEU A 878 6.81 2.52 -20.52
C LEU A 878 5.81 2.78 -19.40
N ALA A 879 5.56 1.83 -18.49
CA ALA A 879 4.67 2.04 -17.34
C ALA A 879 5.17 3.12 -16.37
N ASN A 880 6.44 3.53 -16.51
CA ASN A 880 7.02 4.66 -15.78
C ASN A 880 6.59 6.03 -16.34
N ASN A 881 6.03 6.09 -17.54
CA ASN A 881 5.59 7.34 -18.18
C ASN A 881 4.16 7.68 -17.74
N GLY A 882 4.03 8.68 -16.87
CA GLY A 882 2.75 9.06 -16.26
C GLY A 882 1.70 9.54 -17.27
N PHE A 883 2.15 10.26 -18.31
CA PHE A 883 1.28 10.70 -19.41
C PHE A 883 0.67 9.50 -20.15
N MET A 884 1.50 8.53 -20.54
CA MET A 884 1.03 7.33 -21.26
C MET A 884 0.03 6.55 -20.42
N CYS A 885 0.33 6.33 -19.14
CA CYS A 885 -0.54 5.57 -18.24
C CYS A 885 -1.90 6.26 -18.04
N GLN A 886 -1.92 7.58 -17.88
CA GLN A 886 -3.17 8.34 -17.78
C GLN A 886 -3.96 8.30 -19.09
N PHE A 887 -3.30 8.48 -20.24
CA PHE A 887 -3.95 8.44 -21.55
C PHE A 887 -4.48 7.03 -21.88
N LEU A 888 -3.78 5.99 -21.41
CA LEU A 888 -4.23 4.60 -21.47
C LEU A 888 -5.54 4.41 -20.69
N ALA A 889 -5.60 4.86 -19.44
CA ALA A 889 -6.83 4.81 -18.62
C ALA A 889 -7.99 5.58 -19.30
N ASP A 890 -7.69 6.76 -19.86
CA ASP A 890 -8.66 7.60 -20.56
C ASP A 890 -9.27 6.92 -21.80
N ILE A 891 -8.42 6.35 -22.68
CA ILE A 891 -8.85 5.73 -23.93
C ILE A 891 -9.53 4.37 -23.70
N LEU A 892 -9.02 3.56 -22.77
CA LEU A 892 -9.63 2.27 -22.43
C LEU A 892 -10.90 2.43 -21.60
N ASN A 893 -11.03 3.54 -20.86
CA ASN A 893 -12.10 3.76 -19.90
C ASN A 893 -12.14 2.68 -18.80
N CYS A 894 -10.97 2.29 -18.31
CA CYS A 894 -10.78 1.35 -17.21
C CYS A 894 -9.70 1.86 -16.24
N ILE A 895 -9.59 1.25 -15.06
CA ILE A 895 -8.53 1.57 -14.10
C ILE A 895 -7.23 0.98 -14.63
N VAL A 896 -6.16 1.78 -14.64
CA VAL A 896 -4.80 1.29 -14.93
C VAL A 896 -3.99 1.29 -13.63
N GLU A 897 -3.43 0.15 -13.26
CA GLU A 897 -2.61 -0.01 -12.05
C GLU A 897 -1.17 -0.38 -12.42
N VAL A 898 -0.21 0.27 -11.76
CA VAL A 898 1.23 -0.04 -11.85
C VAL A 898 1.65 -0.66 -10.51
N PRO A 899 2.26 -1.85 -10.49
CA PRO A 899 2.67 -2.52 -9.25
C PRO A 899 3.88 -1.82 -8.60
N LYS A 900 4.08 -2.04 -7.29
CA LYS A 900 5.31 -1.64 -6.58
C LYS A 900 6.54 -2.39 -7.10
N ILE A 901 6.41 -3.71 -7.28
CA ILE A 901 7.49 -4.57 -7.80
C ILE A 901 7.29 -4.72 -9.30
N THR A 902 8.29 -4.33 -10.08
CA THR A 902 8.23 -4.35 -11.55
C THR A 902 8.59 -5.70 -12.14
N GLU A 903 9.31 -6.53 -11.39
CA GLU A 903 9.79 -7.87 -11.77
C GLU A 903 8.69 -8.93 -11.55
N THR A 904 7.48 -8.64 -12.05
CA THR A 904 6.27 -9.45 -11.79
C THR A 904 6.37 -10.88 -12.31
N THR A 905 7.17 -11.12 -13.35
CA THR A 905 7.48 -12.47 -13.85
C THR A 905 8.20 -13.32 -12.79
N ALA A 906 9.28 -12.82 -12.20
CA ALA A 906 10.02 -13.54 -11.17
C ALA A 906 9.19 -13.68 -9.89
N LEU A 907 8.47 -12.61 -9.52
CA LEU A 907 7.54 -12.62 -8.38
C LEU A 907 6.45 -13.68 -8.52
N GLY A 908 5.88 -13.84 -9.73
CA GLY A 908 4.88 -14.86 -10.00
C GLY A 908 5.41 -16.28 -9.82
N ALA A 909 6.62 -16.56 -10.30
CA ALA A 909 7.28 -17.85 -10.08
C ALA A 909 7.55 -18.11 -8.59
N ALA A 910 7.96 -17.07 -7.84
CA ALA A 910 8.15 -17.14 -6.40
C ALA A 910 6.83 -17.39 -5.65
N TYR A 911 5.73 -16.75 -6.07
CA TYR A 911 4.39 -17.02 -5.52
C TYR A 911 3.94 -18.46 -5.74
N LEU A 912 4.16 -19.03 -6.93
CA LEU A 912 3.86 -20.43 -7.21
C LEU A 912 4.65 -21.37 -6.30
N ALA A 913 5.97 -21.16 -6.19
CA ALA A 913 6.81 -21.95 -5.30
C ALA A 913 6.39 -21.80 -3.82
N GLY A 914 6.09 -20.57 -3.39
CA GLY A 914 5.63 -20.25 -2.03
C GLY A 914 4.26 -20.86 -1.69
N LEU A 915 3.33 -20.96 -2.65
CA LEU A 915 2.08 -21.70 -2.47
C LEU A 915 2.35 -23.17 -2.20
N GLN A 916 3.23 -23.78 -2.99
CA GLN A 916 3.53 -25.21 -2.88
C GLN A 916 4.19 -25.56 -1.54
N VAL A 917 5.04 -24.70 -0.99
CA VAL A 917 5.70 -24.93 0.32
C VAL A 917 4.94 -24.34 1.51
N GLY A 918 3.79 -23.70 1.29
CA GLY A 918 2.90 -23.20 2.35
C GLY A 918 3.25 -21.82 2.92
N ILE A 919 4.14 -21.06 2.28
CA ILE A 919 4.39 -19.64 2.59
C ILE A 919 3.12 -18.82 2.33
N TYR A 920 2.39 -19.16 1.26
CA TYR A 920 1.08 -18.59 0.96
C TYR A 920 0.01 -19.67 1.07
N GLN A 921 -1.13 -19.34 1.67
CA GLN A 921 -2.19 -20.32 1.92
C GLN A 921 -3.10 -20.55 0.69
N ASN A 922 -3.24 -19.53 -0.17
CA ASN A 922 -4.09 -19.54 -1.37
C ASN A 922 -3.85 -18.28 -2.23
N LEU A 923 -4.52 -18.20 -3.38
CA LEU A 923 -4.43 -17.05 -4.30
C LEU A 923 -4.98 -15.73 -3.69
N ASP A 924 -5.90 -15.80 -2.74
CA ASP A 924 -6.41 -14.60 -2.04
C ASP A 924 -5.34 -13.98 -1.14
N ASP A 925 -4.49 -14.80 -0.52
CA ASP A 925 -3.34 -14.35 0.28
C ASP A 925 -2.34 -13.59 -0.59
N ILE A 926 -2.02 -14.13 -1.77
CA ILE A 926 -1.19 -13.44 -2.76
C ILE A 926 -1.83 -12.12 -3.22
N SER A 927 -3.13 -12.14 -3.50
CA SER A 927 -3.87 -10.95 -3.94
C SER A 927 -3.83 -9.80 -2.92
N LYS A 928 -3.86 -10.13 -1.62
CA LYS A 928 -3.76 -9.14 -0.54
C LYS A 928 -2.36 -8.56 -0.38
N LYS A 929 -1.32 -9.32 -0.75
CA LYS A 929 0.08 -8.89 -0.70
C LYS A 929 0.51 -8.11 -1.93
N TRP A 930 -0.22 -8.21 -3.04
CA TRP A 930 0.06 -7.40 -4.22
C TRP A 930 -0.19 -5.91 -3.93
N GLN A 931 0.85 -5.09 -4.13
CA GLN A 931 0.83 -3.67 -3.82
C GLN A 931 0.83 -2.80 -5.09
N VAL A 932 -0.07 -1.83 -5.13
CA VAL A 932 -0.13 -0.80 -6.16
C VAL A 932 0.88 0.30 -5.83
N SER A 933 1.72 0.66 -6.78
CA SER A 933 2.53 1.89 -6.72
C SER A 933 1.73 3.11 -7.18
N LYS A 934 1.09 3.02 -8.35
CA LYS A 934 0.30 4.10 -8.95
C LYS A 934 -0.99 3.57 -9.55
N ARG A 935 -2.06 4.35 -9.42
CA ARG A 935 -3.39 4.06 -9.97
C ARG A 935 -3.88 5.23 -10.81
N TYR A 936 -4.21 4.98 -12.07
CA TYR A 936 -4.74 5.98 -13.00
C TYR A 936 -6.22 5.68 -13.25
N LYS A 937 -7.07 6.69 -13.04
CA LYS A 937 -8.51 6.61 -13.30
C LYS A 937 -8.84 7.39 -14.57
N PRO A 938 -9.81 6.93 -15.39
CA PRO A 938 -10.23 7.67 -16.58
C PRO A 938 -10.72 9.08 -16.23
N ASN A 939 -10.18 10.10 -16.90
CA ASN A 939 -10.51 11.51 -16.73
C ASN A 939 -10.86 12.21 -18.07
N MET A 940 -11.16 11.42 -19.11
CA MET A 940 -11.56 11.91 -20.42
C MET A 940 -13.07 11.74 -20.65
N THR A 941 -13.73 12.79 -21.16
CA THR A 941 -15.16 12.71 -21.49
C THR A 941 -15.42 11.69 -22.60
N ALA A 942 -16.60 11.08 -22.59
CA ALA A 942 -16.99 10.08 -23.57
C ALA A 942 -16.95 10.64 -25.01
N GLU A 943 -17.33 11.91 -25.21
CA GLU A 943 -17.32 12.57 -26.51
C GLU A 943 -15.90 12.76 -27.03
N LYS A 944 -14.98 13.22 -26.18
CA LYS A 944 -13.57 13.43 -26.55
C LYS A 944 -12.89 12.09 -26.85
N ARG A 945 -13.15 11.07 -26.03
CA ARG A 945 -12.66 9.71 -26.25
C ARG A 945 -13.16 9.13 -27.58
N ALA A 946 -14.45 9.25 -27.85
CA ALA A 946 -15.04 8.78 -29.10
C ALA A 946 -14.45 9.49 -30.33
N ALA A 947 -14.18 10.80 -30.23
CA ALA A 947 -13.51 11.55 -31.29
C ALA A 947 -12.09 11.02 -31.57
N TYR A 948 -11.27 10.80 -30.53
CA TYR A 948 -9.93 10.22 -30.69
C TYR A 948 -9.97 8.83 -31.34
N LEU A 949 -10.86 7.95 -30.86
CA LEU A 949 -10.99 6.59 -31.38
C LEU A 949 -11.49 6.54 -32.82
N ASN A 950 -12.47 7.38 -33.18
CA ASN A 950 -12.95 7.48 -34.55
C ASN A 950 -11.85 7.95 -35.50
N ARG A 951 -11.03 8.92 -35.06
CA ARG A 951 -9.93 9.44 -35.85
C ARG A 951 -8.80 8.42 -35.98
N TRP A 952 -8.42 7.75 -34.89
CA TRP A 952 -7.46 6.64 -34.90
C TRP A 952 -7.86 5.57 -35.93
N ARG A 953 -9.11 5.10 -35.91
CA ARG A 953 -9.61 4.10 -36.88
C ARG A 953 -9.44 4.55 -38.33
N GLN A 954 -9.80 5.81 -38.65
CA GLN A 954 -9.61 6.37 -40.00
C GLN A 954 -8.15 6.37 -40.43
N GLU A 955 -7.23 6.68 -39.53
CA GLU A 955 -5.80 6.74 -39.84
C GLU A 955 -5.19 5.34 -39.97
N VAL A 956 -5.63 4.36 -39.17
CA VAL A 956 -5.25 2.95 -39.37
C VAL A 956 -5.78 2.41 -40.69
N ASP A 957 -7.03 2.70 -41.05
CA ASP A 957 -7.64 2.25 -42.33
C ASP A 957 -6.82 2.73 -43.54
N ARG A 958 -6.25 3.94 -43.49
CA ARG A 958 -5.35 4.43 -44.56
C ARG A 958 -4.10 3.57 -44.70
N VAL A 959 -3.50 3.16 -43.59
CA VAL A 959 -2.30 2.29 -43.61
C VAL A 959 -2.64 0.87 -44.09
N LEU A 960 -3.86 0.40 -43.83
CA LEU A 960 -4.35 -0.90 -44.28
C LEU A 960 -4.74 -0.91 -45.77
N LEU A 961 -5.29 0.18 -46.31
CA LEU A 961 -5.76 0.28 -47.70
C LEU A 961 -4.65 0.58 -48.72
N HIS A 962 -3.51 1.12 -48.27
CA HIS A 962 -2.40 1.52 -49.15
C HIS A 962 -1.30 0.46 -49.34
N ASN A 963 -1.52 -0.81 -48.94
CA ASN A 963 -0.56 -1.91 -49.11
C ASN A 963 -1.15 -3.22 -49.65
#